data_AF-A0A938IKZ8-F1
#
_entry.id   AF-A0A938IKZ8-F1
#
_cell.length_a   1.000
_cell.length_b   1.000
_cell.length_c   1.000
_cell.angle_alpha   90.00
_cell.angle_beta   90.00
_cell.angle_gamma   90.00
#
_symmetry.space_group_name_H-M   'P 1'
#
loop_
_entity.id
_entity.type
_entity.pdbx_description
1 polymer ?
#
loop_
_entity_poly.entity_id
_entity_poly.type
_entity_poly.pdbx_seq_one_letter_code
_entity_poly.pdbx_strand_id
1 'polypeptide(L)'
;MGRAMSRRLIIVVAGLGLAAVLGIVGAQERPAQVPVLQAPVLPRDGGVPSRWRSAEAKGTERRIDDRLTSPAGAVDPTDDEESRAASGDGLKSVLKRRSVEPESTASDGGPETAAERDADRSDKEQGARDAGSSRRPSMEPVAEPALSSPAPAETARKPAARPIAPRGIAPSGPAPGSVAESLSLRGQSARVRVEVVGPAAISFGKPAAYRIAAVNESTESAGEVVVAVAVPGHVAVDGMAASAGEARGAAPTGGSIEWRIPALAGGAREQLELQITANSDQPAGISVTWTMRSPELTASIPVLKPALDVQVGGPEDILYGTRQIYTITVSNPGTGPAENVSLDVSTGGNGQARRIGTLAAGAREQIRMELVARESGSLEIKATAHGDGLRDEAARTVLVRRAELAVEIRGPGLKFAGSTGTYEVAIQNTGNASASDVEVSVKLPAGSRYVGGVENASETAGRLAWKVKEIAPNDARKVAIEVAFEKAGDLQCEVITTMAGELASTASCPTKVEALADLQLQVNDPQGPKTVGEEVVFEIRVVNRGTKAAQNVHVVGQFSDGVEPIRAEGSPAELVPGQVLFRDLPRVEAGQQVVLRIVAKAESAGNHRFRAVVKCEDPDTELTAEDMTRFFGDEPVETARSGGATRR
;
A
#
# COMPACT_ATOMS: atom_id res chain seq x y z
N MET A 1 -34.40 6.54 10.85
CA MET A 1 -33.03 6.13 10.49
C MET A 1 -32.99 4.62 10.30
N GLY A 2 -32.39 4.12 9.21
CA GLY A 2 -32.10 2.68 9.04
C GLY A 2 -30.76 2.31 9.67
N ARG A 3 -30.65 1.13 10.30
CA ARG A 3 -29.36 0.58 10.77
C ARG A 3 -28.56 0.07 9.57
N ALA A 4 -27.42 0.69 9.27
CA ALA A 4 -26.46 0.16 8.30
C ALA A 4 -25.88 -1.17 8.81
N MET A 5 -26.22 -2.29 8.16
CA MET A 5 -25.62 -3.59 8.48
C MET A 5 -24.22 -3.70 7.87
N SER A 6 -23.20 -3.22 8.59
CA SER A 6 -21.79 -3.36 8.20
C SER A 6 -21.36 -4.85 8.12
N ARG A 7 -21.62 -5.49 6.99
CA ARG A 7 -21.28 -6.90 6.70
C ARG A 7 -19.91 -7.00 6.05
N ARG A 8 -18.96 -7.61 6.76
CA ARG A 8 -17.56 -7.79 6.31
C ARG A 8 -17.46 -8.66 5.05
N LEU A 9 -16.46 -8.36 4.26
CA LEU A 9 -15.89 -9.16 3.18
C LEU A 9 -14.39 -9.31 3.49
N ILE A 10 -13.81 -10.48 3.30
CA ILE A 10 -12.39 -10.74 3.58
C ILE A 10 -11.78 -11.29 2.31
N ILE A 11 -10.88 -10.52 1.68
CA ILE A 11 -10.18 -10.92 0.46
C ILE A 11 -8.69 -11.03 0.78
N VAL A 12 -8.24 -12.28 0.94
CA VAL A 12 -6.82 -12.60 1.12
C VAL A 12 -6.22 -12.78 -0.27
N VAL A 13 -5.49 -11.78 -0.76
CA VAL A 13 -4.75 -11.86 -2.03
C VAL A 13 -3.49 -12.69 -1.80
N ALA A 14 -3.54 -13.96 -2.21
CA ALA A 14 -2.37 -14.83 -2.25
C ALA A 14 -1.67 -14.66 -3.62
N GLY A 15 -0.50 -14.04 -3.61
CA GLY A 15 0.36 -13.92 -4.79
C GLY A 15 0.96 -15.27 -5.19
N LEU A 16 0.82 -15.65 -6.45
CA LEU A 16 1.49 -16.83 -7.02
C LEU A 16 2.88 -16.41 -7.51
N GLY A 17 3.86 -16.49 -6.61
CA GLY A 17 5.22 -16.02 -6.87
C GLY A 17 5.89 -16.73 -8.05
N LEU A 18 6.13 -15.99 -9.13
CA LEU A 18 6.87 -16.47 -10.31
C LEU A 18 8.38 -16.46 -10.01
N ALA A 19 8.89 -17.53 -9.40
CA ALA A 19 10.30 -17.66 -9.04
C ALA A 19 11.21 -17.83 -10.27
N ALA A 20 11.74 -16.72 -10.80
CA ALA A 20 12.74 -16.72 -11.86
C ALA A 20 14.12 -17.16 -11.34
N VAL A 21 14.40 -18.46 -11.39
CA VAL A 21 15.69 -19.03 -11.00
C VAL A 21 16.74 -18.76 -12.10
N LEU A 22 17.57 -17.74 -11.92
CA LEU A 22 18.84 -17.63 -12.64
C LEU A 22 19.83 -18.66 -12.06
N GLY A 23 20.25 -19.62 -12.89
CA GLY A 23 21.17 -20.68 -12.47
C GLY A 23 22.64 -20.33 -12.66
N ILE A 24 23.47 -20.56 -11.63
CA ILE A 24 24.94 -20.56 -11.73
C ILE A 24 25.52 -21.77 -10.96
N VAL A 25 25.61 -22.91 -11.63
CA VAL A 25 26.52 -24.04 -11.38
C VAL A 25 26.80 -24.62 -12.78
N GLY A 26 28.01 -24.97 -13.20
CA GLY A 26 29.26 -25.23 -12.48
C GLY A 26 29.78 -26.59 -12.97
N ALA A 27 30.84 -26.59 -13.79
CA ALA A 27 31.13 -27.72 -14.67
C ALA A 27 31.77 -28.95 -13.97
N GLN A 28 31.41 -30.14 -14.46
CA GLN A 28 32.13 -31.40 -14.23
C GLN A 28 32.14 -32.21 -15.53
N GLU A 29 33.32 -32.61 -15.98
CA GLU A 29 33.50 -33.45 -17.17
C GLU A 29 33.43 -34.94 -16.82
N ARG A 30 32.89 -35.76 -17.74
CA ARG A 30 33.34 -37.15 -17.97
C ARG A 30 32.88 -37.65 -19.35
N PRO A 31 33.61 -38.58 -20.00
CA PRO A 31 33.51 -38.75 -21.45
C PRO A 31 32.68 -39.95 -21.95
N ALA A 32 32.29 -39.83 -23.22
CA ALA A 32 32.03 -40.90 -24.21
C ALA A 32 30.88 -41.90 -24.02
N GLN A 33 29.93 -41.88 -24.97
CA GLN A 33 29.56 -43.04 -25.80
C GLN A 33 28.75 -42.62 -27.04
N VAL A 34 28.74 -43.44 -28.11
CA VAL A 34 28.09 -43.16 -29.41
C VAL A 34 27.26 -44.36 -29.87
N PRO A 35 25.99 -44.17 -30.23
CA PRO A 35 25.34 -44.93 -31.32
C PRO A 35 24.40 -44.04 -32.18
N VAL A 36 24.74 -43.71 -33.43
CA VAL A 36 24.38 -44.44 -34.67
C VAL A 36 22.86 -44.59 -34.94
N LEU A 37 22.36 -43.87 -35.97
CA LEU A 37 21.10 -44.05 -36.75
C LEU A 37 19.76 -43.93 -35.96
N GLN A 38 18.62 -43.51 -36.53
CA GLN A 38 18.10 -43.71 -37.90
C GLN A 38 17.06 -42.61 -38.27
N ALA A 39 16.56 -42.56 -39.52
CA ALA A 39 15.55 -41.57 -39.96
C ALA A 39 14.44 -42.18 -40.85
N PRO A 40 13.15 -41.78 -40.70
CA PRO A 40 12.08 -41.96 -41.68
C PRO A 40 11.93 -40.69 -42.56
N VAL A 41 11.89 -40.69 -43.90
CA VAL A 41 11.14 -41.50 -44.91
C VAL A 41 9.68 -41.05 -45.10
N LEU A 42 9.39 -40.55 -46.32
CA LEU A 42 8.07 -40.13 -46.85
C LEU A 42 7.50 -41.18 -47.83
N PRO A 43 6.17 -41.25 -47.97
CA PRO A 43 5.50 -41.18 -49.30
C PRO A 43 4.45 -40.02 -49.34
N ARG A 44 4.14 -39.33 -50.45
CA ARG A 44 3.61 -39.73 -51.79
C ARG A 44 2.20 -40.35 -51.74
N ASP A 45 1.24 -40.04 -52.62
CA ASP A 45 1.10 -39.06 -53.74
C ASP A 45 -0.41 -38.72 -53.93
N GLY A 46 -0.82 -37.67 -54.69
CA GLY A 46 -2.27 -37.27 -54.70
C GLY A 46 -2.93 -36.39 -55.79
N GLY A 47 -2.23 -35.60 -56.62
CA GLY A 47 -2.71 -35.14 -57.95
C GLY A 47 -3.77 -34.01 -58.16
N VAL A 48 -3.40 -33.05 -59.04
CA VAL A 48 -4.20 -32.35 -60.10
C VAL A 48 -5.29 -31.26 -59.71
N PRO A 49 -5.73 -30.32 -60.62
CA PRO A 49 -5.18 -28.96 -60.54
C PRO A 49 -6.11 -27.71 -60.76
N SER A 50 -5.58 -26.53 -60.40
CA SER A 50 -5.60 -25.20 -61.12
C SER A 50 -6.90 -24.51 -61.62
N ARG A 51 -7.00 -23.19 -61.34
CA ARG A 51 -7.07 -22.08 -62.34
C ARG A 51 -6.82 -20.71 -61.66
N TRP A 52 -5.78 -19.94 -62.07
CA TRP A 52 -5.81 -18.73 -62.95
C TRP A 52 -6.48 -17.49 -62.32
N ARG A 53 -5.94 -16.24 -62.32
CA ARG A 53 -4.80 -15.54 -63.00
C ARG A 53 -4.00 -14.70 -61.96
N SER A 54 -2.70 -14.40 -62.08
CA SER A 54 -1.97 -13.43 -62.96
C SER A 54 -2.42 -11.96 -62.79
N ALA A 55 -1.57 -10.92 -62.77
CA ALA A 55 -0.12 -10.83 -63.11
C ALA A 55 0.58 -9.56 -62.51
N GLU A 56 1.92 -9.51 -62.66
CA GLU A 56 2.86 -8.35 -62.79
C GLU A 56 2.79 -7.14 -61.80
N ALA A 57 3.85 -6.56 -61.21
CA ALA A 57 5.34 -6.49 -61.39
C ALA A 57 5.90 -5.24 -62.12
N LYS A 58 6.69 -4.43 -61.38
CA LYS A 58 7.47 -3.22 -61.80
C LYS A 58 6.60 -1.99 -62.21
N GLY A 59 7.08 -0.74 -62.15
CA GLY A 59 8.28 -0.17 -61.51
C GLY A 59 8.79 1.14 -62.15
N THR A 60 9.41 2.02 -61.33
CA THR A 60 10.35 3.13 -61.69
C THR A 60 9.83 4.48 -62.27
N GLU A 61 9.99 5.54 -61.45
CA GLU A 61 10.58 6.89 -61.73
C GLU A 61 9.94 8.02 -62.61
N ARG A 62 10.06 9.24 -62.02
CA ARG A 62 10.42 10.59 -62.57
C ARG A 62 9.38 11.56 -63.18
N ARG A 63 9.13 12.61 -62.37
CA ARG A 63 9.46 14.05 -62.60
C ARG A 63 8.74 14.87 -63.69
N ILE A 64 8.22 16.04 -63.30
CA ILE A 64 8.41 17.36 -63.95
C ILE A 64 8.10 18.49 -62.92
N ASP A 65 8.68 19.67 -63.15
CA ASP A 65 8.74 20.87 -62.30
C ASP A 65 7.42 21.72 -62.42
N ASP A 66 7.16 22.92 -61.89
CA ASP A 66 7.98 24.07 -61.44
C ASP A 66 7.13 25.12 -60.63
N ARG A 67 7.80 26.13 -60.03
CA ARG A 67 7.40 27.54 -59.71
C ARG A 67 7.47 28.02 -58.24
N LEU A 68 8.42 28.94 -58.01
CA LEU A 68 8.31 30.29 -57.38
C LEU A 68 7.57 30.43 -56.02
N THR A 69 8.09 31.10 -54.97
CA THR A 69 9.14 32.14 -54.94
C THR A 69 9.86 32.20 -53.57
N SER A 70 11.09 32.72 -53.54
CA SER A 70 11.92 33.11 -52.36
C SER A 70 12.17 34.64 -52.39
N PRO A 71 12.87 35.34 -51.46
CA PRO A 71 13.84 34.91 -50.42
C PRO A 71 13.52 35.51 -49.00
N ALA A 72 14.37 35.55 -47.97
CA ALA A 72 15.78 35.14 -47.72
C ALA A 72 15.88 34.49 -46.31
N GLY A 73 16.85 33.66 -45.93
CA GLY A 73 18.31 33.90 -45.77
C GLY A 73 18.61 34.08 -44.26
N ALA A 74 19.23 33.16 -43.51
CA ALA A 74 20.60 32.57 -43.61
C ALA A 74 21.70 33.63 -43.31
N VAL A 75 22.74 33.43 -42.48
CA VAL A 75 23.46 32.20 -42.03
C VAL A 75 23.98 32.34 -40.56
N ASP A 76 24.26 31.19 -39.91
CA ASP A 76 25.28 30.83 -38.86
C ASP A 76 26.60 31.67 -38.77
N PRO A 77 27.56 31.43 -37.81
CA PRO A 77 27.53 30.86 -36.45
C PRO A 77 28.50 31.61 -35.43
N THR A 78 29.03 30.88 -34.42
CA THR A 78 30.30 31.07 -33.62
C THR A 78 30.43 32.15 -32.51
N ASP A 79 30.43 31.66 -31.25
CA ASP A 79 31.50 31.69 -30.22
C ASP A 79 32.09 32.97 -29.54
N ASP A 80 32.72 32.69 -28.38
CA ASP A 80 33.74 33.40 -27.56
C ASP A 80 33.42 34.52 -26.51
N GLU A 81 33.48 34.08 -25.24
CA GLU A 81 34.28 34.59 -24.08
C GLU A 81 34.04 35.92 -23.29
N GLU A 82 34.41 35.81 -21.99
CA GLU A 82 34.82 36.81 -20.96
C GLU A 82 33.89 37.99 -20.50
N SER A 83 33.99 38.52 -19.25
CA SER A 83 34.36 37.95 -17.93
C SER A 83 34.05 38.87 -16.71
N ARG A 84 34.28 38.34 -15.48
CA ARG A 84 34.60 39.01 -14.19
C ARG A 84 33.59 39.92 -13.44
N ALA A 85 33.06 39.41 -12.32
CA ALA A 85 33.23 39.88 -10.91
C ALA A 85 32.35 38.99 -9.97
N ALA A 86 32.72 38.45 -8.80
CA ALA A 86 33.57 38.83 -7.64
C ALA A 86 32.97 39.93 -6.72
N SER A 87 32.92 39.84 -5.37
CA SER A 87 33.20 38.77 -4.37
C SER A 87 32.71 39.19 -2.96
N GLY A 88 32.62 38.25 -1.99
CA GLY A 88 32.45 38.49 -0.52
C GLY A 88 31.05 38.16 0.04
N ASP A 89 30.84 37.35 1.09
CA ASP A 89 31.24 37.40 2.53
C ASP A 89 30.54 38.49 3.39
N GLY A 90 30.01 38.22 4.60
CA GLY A 90 29.82 36.93 5.27
C GLY A 90 29.40 36.96 6.77
N LEU A 91 28.62 35.95 7.20
CA LEU A 91 28.64 35.23 8.51
C LEU A 91 28.27 35.88 9.89
N LYS A 92 27.47 35.10 10.67
CA LYS A 92 27.41 34.97 12.17
C LYS A 92 26.78 36.12 13.00
N SER A 93 26.25 35.96 14.23
CA SER A 93 25.97 34.81 15.16
C SER A 93 24.90 35.24 16.21
N VAL A 94 23.86 34.48 16.63
CA VAL A 94 23.75 33.22 17.42
C VAL A 94 23.90 33.41 18.97
N LEU A 95 23.06 32.71 19.79
CA LEU A 95 22.99 32.60 21.31
C LEU A 95 21.99 33.56 22.03
N LYS A 96 21.28 33.24 23.17
CA LYS A 96 20.89 31.96 23.84
C LYS A 96 19.83 32.13 25.00
N ARG A 97 18.87 31.20 25.13
CA ARG A 97 18.27 30.59 26.37
C ARG A 97 17.46 31.38 27.44
N ARG A 98 16.55 30.59 28.06
CA ARG A 98 15.78 30.73 29.34
C ARG A 98 14.64 31.77 29.32
N SER A 99 13.38 31.50 29.74
CA SER A 99 12.74 30.68 30.81
C SER A 99 12.41 31.49 32.07
N VAL A 100 11.34 31.09 32.77
CA VAL A 100 10.83 31.53 34.10
C VAL A 100 9.57 32.43 34.06
N GLU A 101 8.47 31.86 34.56
CA GLU A 101 7.20 32.44 35.10
C GLU A 101 7.47 33.32 36.36
N PRO A 102 6.54 34.07 37.00
CA PRO A 102 5.11 33.70 37.19
C PRO A 102 4.08 34.86 37.37
N GLU A 103 2.86 34.50 37.80
CA GLU A 103 1.91 35.28 38.67
C GLU A 103 1.36 36.67 38.23
N SER A 104 0.32 37.25 38.85
CA SER A 104 -0.96 36.76 39.43
C SER A 104 -1.87 37.99 39.79
N THR A 105 -3.03 37.79 40.45
CA THR A 105 -3.99 38.84 40.93
C THR A 105 -4.78 39.57 39.81
N ALA A 106 -5.95 40.24 39.98
CA ALA A 106 -7.04 40.35 40.99
C ALA A 106 -8.19 41.20 40.35
N SER A 107 -9.46 41.26 40.78
CA SER A 107 -10.35 40.49 41.69
C SER A 107 -11.83 40.91 41.42
N ASP A 108 -12.78 40.33 42.17
CA ASP A 108 -14.17 40.77 42.42
C ASP A 108 -15.22 40.64 41.29
N GLY A 109 -16.43 40.12 41.53
CA GLY A 109 -16.99 39.58 42.78
C GLY A 109 -18.21 38.65 42.57
N GLY A 110 -18.56 37.86 43.60
CA GLY A 110 -19.64 36.85 43.60
C GLY A 110 -20.95 37.34 44.23
N PRO A 111 -21.72 36.52 45.01
CA PRO A 111 -21.43 35.13 45.44
C PRO A 111 -22.63 34.11 45.46
N GLU A 112 -22.29 32.82 45.70
CA GLU A 112 -22.99 31.81 46.56
C GLU A 112 -24.45 31.35 46.27
N THR A 113 -24.97 30.18 46.75
CA THR A 113 -24.48 29.06 47.62
C THR A 113 -24.71 27.68 46.94
N ALA A 114 -23.79 26.69 46.99
CA ALA A 114 -23.69 25.51 47.91
C ALA A 114 -24.94 24.59 48.03
N ALA A 115 -24.90 23.25 48.18
CA ALA A 115 -23.85 22.22 48.46
C ALA A 115 -24.26 20.88 47.74
N GLU A 116 -23.40 19.94 47.29
CA GLU A 116 -22.47 19.03 48.01
C GLU A 116 -23.18 18.06 49.02
N ARG A 117 -22.90 16.74 49.13
CA ARG A 117 -21.85 15.83 48.57
C ARG A 117 -22.23 14.33 48.75
N ASP A 118 -21.49 13.43 48.07
CA ASP A 118 -20.94 12.08 48.46
C ASP A 118 -21.68 11.09 49.41
N ALA A 119 -21.45 9.75 49.45
CA ALA A 119 -21.01 8.74 48.46
C ALA A 119 -21.05 7.28 49.06
N ASP A 120 -21.15 6.28 48.17
CA ASP A 120 -20.61 4.88 48.29
C ASP A 120 -21.26 3.79 49.21
N ARG A 121 -21.10 2.53 48.74
CA ARG A 121 -21.06 1.19 49.39
C ARG A 121 -22.24 0.53 50.14
N SER A 122 -22.94 -0.34 49.38
CA SER A 122 -22.99 -1.83 49.47
C SER A 122 -23.30 -2.61 50.76
N ASP A 123 -24.19 -3.61 50.59
CA ASP A 123 -24.32 -4.90 51.32
C ASP A 123 -24.73 -4.86 52.83
N LYS A 124 -25.39 -5.86 53.43
CA LYS A 124 -25.67 -7.26 53.02
C LYS A 124 -26.92 -7.84 53.75
N GLU A 125 -27.45 -8.97 53.26
CA GLU A 125 -28.12 -10.09 54.02
C GLU A 125 -29.20 -9.79 55.10
N GLN A 126 -30.48 -10.16 54.90
CA GLN A 126 -31.14 -11.50 55.06
C GLN A 126 -31.93 -11.66 56.39
N GLY A 127 -32.96 -12.51 56.41
CA GLY A 127 -33.79 -12.84 57.59
C GLY A 127 -35.07 -11.99 57.70
N ALA A 128 -36.27 -12.32 57.20
CA ALA A 128 -37.02 -13.57 56.95
C ALA A 128 -37.98 -13.97 58.09
N ARG A 129 -39.27 -14.16 57.72
CA ARG A 129 -40.39 -14.77 58.50
C ARG A 129 -40.97 -13.90 59.64
N ASP A 130 -42.23 -14.04 60.06
CA ASP A 130 -43.32 -14.92 59.60
C ASP A 130 -44.73 -14.26 59.71
N ALA A 131 -45.78 -15.02 59.41
CA ALA A 131 -47.19 -14.60 59.35
C ALA A 131 -47.80 -14.06 60.66
N GLY A 132 -48.79 -13.16 60.51
CA GLY A 132 -49.61 -12.64 61.62
C GLY A 132 -50.93 -12.03 61.12
N SER A 133 -52.01 -12.80 61.11
CA SER A 133 -53.32 -12.39 60.59
C SER A 133 -54.27 -11.87 61.68
N SER A 134 -55.17 -10.95 61.29
CA SER A 134 -56.63 -10.98 61.60
C SER A 134 -57.25 -9.77 62.35
N ARG A 135 -58.45 -9.40 61.88
CA ARG A 135 -59.61 -8.74 62.56
C ARG A 135 -59.57 -7.25 63.00
N ARG A 136 -60.44 -6.47 62.30
CA ARG A 136 -61.26 -5.37 62.87
C ARG A 136 -62.25 -5.91 63.94
N PRO A 137 -62.72 -5.05 64.87
CA PRO A 137 -64.05 -4.39 64.77
C PRO A 137 -63.94 -2.84 64.72
N SER A 138 -64.97 -1.99 64.97
CA SER A 138 -66.34 -1.86 64.41
C SER A 138 -67.00 -0.54 64.91
N MET A 139 -68.19 -0.18 64.36
CA MET A 139 -69.12 0.92 64.75
C MET A 139 -68.67 2.38 64.42
N GLU A 140 -69.46 3.39 63.99
CA GLU A 140 -70.91 3.65 63.63
C GLU A 140 -71.52 4.82 64.45
N PRO A 141 -72.65 5.47 64.04
CA PRO A 141 -73.21 5.78 62.70
C PRO A 141 -73.84 7.22 62.60
N VAL A 142 -74.94 7.40 61.82
CA VAL A 142 -75.91 8.54 61.75
C VAL A 142 -75.49 9.72 60.83
N ALA A 143 -76.30 10.29 59.89
CA ALA A 143 -77.72 10.11 59.51
C ALA A 143 -77.98 10.14 57.96
N GLU A 144 -79.25 9.96 57.57
CA GLU A 144 -79.85 9.87 56.21
C GLU A 144 -81.20 10.69 56.23
N PRO A 145 -82.20 10.64 55.28
CA PRO A 145 -82.30 10.08 53.92
C PRO A 145 -83.04 10.97 52.86
N ALA A 146 -83.44 10.35 51.74
CA ALA A 146 -84.55 10.63 50.78
C ALA A 146 -84.12 11.05 49.35
N LEU A 147 -84.69 10.58 48.22
CA LEU A 147 -85.68 9.53 47.84
C LEU A 147 -85.50 9.30 46.31
N SER A 148 -86.00 8.29 45.56
CA SER A 148 -86.87 7.10 45.75
C SER A 148 -86.56 6.03 44.65
N SER A 149 -87.42 5.01 44.43
CA SER A 149 -87.31 3.99 43.35
C SER A 149 -88.72 3.55 42.86
N PRO A 150 -88.88 2.85 41.71
CA PRO A 150 -88.93 1.37 41.77
C PRO A 150 -88.30 0.62 40.55
N ALA A 151 -88.25 -0.71 40.66
CA ALA A 151 -87.77 -1.69 39.65
C ALA A 151 -88.99 -2.39 38.95
N PRO A 152 -89.00 -3.66 38.39
CA PRO A 152 -88.06 -4.79 38.53
C PRO A 152 -87.69 -5.58 37.23
N ALA A 153 -86.63 -6.41 37.33
CA ALA A 153 -86.56 -7.77 36.77
C ALA A 153 -85.31 -8.50 37.32
N GLU A 154 -85.41 -9.80 37.61
CA GLU A 154 -84.35 -10.62 38.23
C GLU A 154 -84.14 -11.93 37.45
N THR A 155 -82.88 -12.37 37.23
CA THR A 155 -82.43 -13.76 37.50
C THR A 155 -80.96 -14.07 37.11
N ALA A 156 -80.39 -15.01 37.87
CA ALA A 156 -79.41 -16.05 37.47
C ALA A 156 -77.91 -15.73 37.18
N ARG A 157 -77.09 -16.07 38.19
CA ARG A 157 -75.88 -16.92 38.14
C ARG A 157 -74.60 -16.42 37.44
N LYS A 158 -73.60 -16.12 38.29
CA LYS A 158 -72.18 -15.85 37.97
C LYS A 158 -71.31 -17.13 38.01
N PRO A 159 -70.39 -17.33 37.04
CA PRO A 159 -69.17 -18.13 37.20
C PRO A 159 -67.91 -17.25 37.41
N ALA A 160 -66.76 -17.89 37.69
CA ALA A 160 -65.52 -17.20 38.11
C ALA A 160 -64.66 -16.67 36.94
N ALA A 161 -63.83 -15.67 37.24
CA ALA A 161 -62.86 -15.10 36.29
C ALA A 161 -61.58 -15.94 36.17
N ARG A 162 -60.95 -15.90 34.99
CA ARG A 162 -59.57 -16.38 34.76
C ARG A 162 -58.59 -15.19 34.69
N PRO A 163 -57.26 -15.40 34.92
CA PRO A 163 -56.27 -14.33 34.90
C PRO A 163 -56.10 -13.69 33.51
N ILE A 164 -55.76 -12.40 33.50
CA ILE A 164 -55.39 -11.66 32.29
C ILE A 164 -53.90 -11.88 32.01
N ALA A 165 -53.55 -12.32 30.80
CA ALA A 165 -52.19 -12.25 30.27
C ALA A 165 -52.00 -10.94 29.49
N PRO A 166 -50.84 -10.26 29.58
CA PRO A 166 -50.60 -9.03 28.85
C PRO A 166 -50.52 -9.30 27.33
N ARG A 167 -51.22 -8.50 26.53
CA ARG A 167 -51.04 -8.48 25.07
C ARG A 167 -49.66 -7.88 24.75
N GLY A 168 -48.73 -8.73 24.30
CA GLY A 168 -47.49 -8.26 23.69
C GLY A 168 -47.78 -7.48 22.41
N ILE A 169 -47.20 -6.29 22.28
CA ILE A 169 -47.26 -5.48 21.06
C ILE A 169 -46.31 -6.09 20.04
N ALA A 170 -46.85 -6.83 19.07
CA ALA A 170 -46.07 -7.31 17.93
C ALA A 170 -45.82 -6.13 16.96
N PRO A 171 -44.57 -5.88 16.52
CA PRO A 171 -44.30 -4.87 15.50
C PRO A 171 -44.84 -5.37 14.15
N SER A 172 -45.80 -4.63 13.58
CA SER A 172 -46.39 -4.92 12.27
C SER A 172 -45.41 -4.56 11.15
N GLY A 173 -44.47 -5.45 10.85
CA GLY A 173 -43.73 -5.41 9.60
C GLY A 173 -44.66 -5.69 8.41
N PRO A 174 -44.46 -5.05 7.24
CA PRO A 174 -45.27 -5.30 6.06
C PRO A 174 -45.03 -6.74 5.55
N ALA A 175 -46.12 -7.42 5.16
CA ALA A 175 -46.04 -8.74 4.54
C ALA A 175 -45.51 -8.64 3.10
N PRO A 176 -44.75 -9.63 2.60
CA PRO A 176 -44.30 -9.67 1.21
C PRO A 176 -45.50 -9.97 0.29
N GLY A 177 -46.11 -8.91 -0.22
CA GLY A 177 -47.37 -9.00 -0.97
C GLY A 177 -48.02 -7.63 -1.15
N SER A 178 -47.23 -6.61 -1.50
CA SER A 178 -47.80 -5.33 -1.92
C SER A 178 -48.51 -5.55 -3.25
N VAL A 179 -49.84 -5.73 -3.19
CA VAL A 179 -50.70 -5.36 -4.32
C VAL A 179 -50.30 -3.94 -4.73
N ALA A 180 -50.01 -3.74 -6.01
CA ALA A 180 -49.79 -2.40 -6.53
C ALA A 180 -51.06 -1.58 -6.25
N GLU A 181 -50.91 -0.40 -5.65
CA GLU A 181 -52.05 0.48 -5.38
C GLU A 181 -52.71 0.84 -6.71
N SER A 182 -53.87 0.23 -6.98
CA SER A 182 -54.52 0.32 -8.26
C SER A 182 -55.17 1.69 -8.41
N LEU A 183 -54.49 2.56 -9.17
CA LEU A 183 -54.96 3.89 -9.51
C LEU A 183 -56.37 3.80 -10.09
N SER A 184 -57.35 4.23 -9.30
CA SER A 184 -58.76 4.21 -9.69
C SER A 184 -59.35 5.61 -9.57
N LEU A 185 -59.71 6.18 -10.72
CA LEU A 185 -60.47 7.40 -10.81
C LEU A 185 -61.96 7.07 -10.72
N ARG A 186 -62.70 7.83 -9.92
CA ARG A 186 -64.16 7.76 -9.80
C ARG A 186 -64.72 9.17 -9.78
N GLY A 187 -65.76 9.41 -10.55
CA GLY A 187 -66.52 10.65 -10.54
C GLY A 187 -68.00 10.36 -10.31
N GLN A 188 -68.72 11.37 -9.81
CA GLN A 188 -70.17 11.38 -9.70
C GLN A 188 -70.69 12.65 -10.38
N SER A 189 -71.81 12.54 -11.08
CA SER A 189 -72.45 13.66 -11.78
C SER A 189 -73.74 14.04 -11.06
N ALA A 190 -74.02 15.34 -10.99
CA ALA A 190 -75.26 15.84 -10.40
C ALA A 190 -76.50 15.42 -11.21
N ARG A 191 -77.65 15.31 -10.54
CA ARG A 191 -78.92 14.85 -11.12
C ARG A 191 -79.90 16.01 -11.31
N VAL A 192 -79.92 16.58 -12.51
CA VAL A 192 -80.78 17.73 -12.85
C VAL A 192 -82.08 17.27 -13.53
N ARG A 193 -83.23 17.64 -12.95
CA ARG A 193 -84.54 17.62 -13.63
C ARG A 193 -84.91 19.04 -14.06
N VAL A 194 -85.53 19.18 -15.23
CA VAL A 194 -86.24 20.41 -15.61
C VAL A 194 -87.75 20.18 -15.62
N GLU A 195 -88.50 21.14 -15.09
CA GLU A 195 -89.96 21.16 -15.00
C GLU A 195 -90.50 22.40 -15.76
N VAL A 196 -91.67 22.30 -16.37
CA VAL A 196 -92.36 23.44 -17.01
C VAL A 196 -93.76 23.57 -16.42
N VAL A 197 -94.12 24.77 -15.95
CA VAL A 197 -95.42 25.07 -15.34
C VAL A 197 -96.00 26.31 -15.98
N GLY A 198 -97.27 26.26 -16.38
CA GLY A 198 -98.01 27.39 -16.96
C GLY A 198 -99.44 26.99 -17.34
N PRO A 199 -100.21 27.89 -17.97
CA PRO A 199 -101.57 27.58 -18.42
C PRO A 199 -101.62 26.40 -19.41
N ALA A 200 -102.67 25.57 -19.30
CA ALA A 200 -102.93 24.51 -20.27
C ALA A 200 -103.48 25.04 -21.62
N ALA A 201 -103.96 26.28 -21.64
CA ALA A 201 -104.37 27.02 -22.82
C ALA A 201 -104.14 28.52 -22.61
N ILE A 202 -103.83 29.24 -23.68
CA ILE A 202 -103.58 30.70 -23.67
C ILE A 202 -104.56 31.41 -24.60
N SER A 203 -104.95 32.64 -24.27
CA SER A 203 -105.84 33.44 -25.10
C SER A 203 -105.05 34.24 -26.14
N PHE A 204 -105.54 34.29 -27.37
CA PHE A 204 -105.01 35.17 -28.42
C PHE A 204 -104.87 36.62 -27.90
N GLY A 205 -103.72 37.25 -28.16
CA GLY A 205 -103.45 38.64 -27.79
C GLY A 205 -103.43 38.95 -26.29
N LYS A 206 -103.34 37.94 -25.41
CA LYS A 206 -103.14 38.13 -23.96
C LYS A 206 -101.82 37.48 -23.51
N PRO A 207 -101.04 38.14 -22.65
CA PRO A 207 -99.82 37.56 -22.09
C PRO A 207 -100.16 36.41 -21.14
N ALA A 208 -99.33 35.37 -21.16
CA ALA A 208 -99.39 34.20 -20.32
C ALA A 208 -98.01 33.88 -19.73
N ALA A 209 -97.98 33.67 -18.42
CA ALA A 209 -96.77 33.33 -17.69
C ALA A 209 -96.48 31.83 -17.75
N TYR A 210 -95.31 31.45 -18.27
CA TYR A 210 -94.73 30.11 -18.12
C TYR A 210 -93.47 30.19 -17.25
N ARG A 211 -93.22 29.13 -16.50
CA ARG A 211 -92.12 29.02 -15.54
C ARG A 211 -91.40 27.71 -15.76
N ILE A 212 -90.17 27.79 -16.24
CA ILE A 212 -89.26 26.65 -16.42
C ILE A 212 -88.37 26.59 -15.19
N ALA A 213 -88.31 25.46 -14.50
CA ALA A 213 -87.54 25.30 -13.27
C ALA A 213 -86.49 24.19 -13.41
N ALA A 214 -85.23 24.51 -13.13
CA ALA A 214 -84.14 23.55 -13.05
C ALA A 214 -83.91 23.15 -11.59
N VAL A 215 -84.05 21.86 -11.29
CA VAL A 215 -83.95 21.28 -9.94
C VAL A 215 -82.79 20.29 -9.91
N ASN A 216 -81.85 20.49 -9.00
CA ASN A 216 -80.80 19.50 -8.73
C ASN A 216 -81.26 18.55 -7.61
N GLU A 217 -81.56 17.31 -7.95
CA GLU A 217 -82.02 16.25 -7.02
C GLU A 217 -80.88 15.56 -6.26
N SER A 218 -79.63 15.99 -6.45
CA SER A 218 -78.45 15.40 -5.79
C SER A 218 -77.77 16.37 -4.83
N THR A 219 -76.84 15.86 -4.02
CA THR A 219 -75.96 16.66 -3.15
C THR A 219 -74.86 17.40 -3.91
N GLU A 220 -74.44 16.85 -5.04
CA GLU A 220 -73.34 17.38 -5.85
C GLU A 220 -73.78 18.63 -6.62
N SER A 221 -72.91 19.64 -6.70
CA SER A 221 -73.21 20.82 -7.51
C SER A 221 -73.14 20.48 -8.99
N ALA A 222 -74.21 20.77 -9.73
CA ALA A 222 -74.23 20.69 -11.18
C ALA A 222 -73.42 21.85 -11.77
N GLY A 223 -72.42 21.55 -12.59
CA GLY A 223 -71.60 22.56 -13.29
C GLY A 223 -72.18 22.90 -14.66
N GLU A 224 -72.30 24.20 -14.96
CA GLU A 224 -72.76 24.73 -16.25
C GLU A 224 -74.00 24.00 -16.81
N VAL A 225 -75.15 24.19 -16.14
CA VAL A 225 -76.43 23.67 -16.62
C VAL A 225 -76.97 24.63 -17.69
N VAL A 226 -77.24 24.11 -18.88
CA VAL A 226 -77.84 24.87 -19.98
C VAL A 226 -79.20 24.28 -20.30
N VAL A 227 -80.24 25.10 -20.16
CA VAL A 227 -81.64 24.76 -20.50
C VAL A 227 -82.01 25.51 -21.77
N ALA A 228 -82.35 24.80 -22.83
CA ALA A 228 -82.80 25.38 -24.09
C ALA A 228 -84.32 25.24 -24.24
N VAL A 229 -85.01 26.34 -24.48
CA VAL A 229 -86.48 26.45 -24.59
C VAL A 229 -86.84 26.93 -25.99
N ALA A 230 -87.38 26.07 -26.83
CA ALA A 230 -87.82 26.44 -28.18
C ALA A 230 -89.27 26.93 -28.17
N VAL A 231 -89.50 28.08 -28.80
CA VAL A 231 -90.79 28.80 -28.85
C VAL A 231 -91.26 28.89 -30.31
N PRO A 232 -92.51 28.50 -30.64
CA PRO A 232 -93.03 28.56 -32.01
C PRO A 232 -93.07 29.97 -32.62
N GLY A 233 -92.92 30.07 -33.94
CA GLY A 233 -92.88 31.34 -34.68
C GLY A 233 -94.12 32.24 -34.54
N HIS A 234 -95.26 31.69 -34.14
CA HIS A 234 -96.51 32.43 -33.92
C HIS A 234 -96.73 32.88 -32.46
N VAL A 235 -95.71 32.74 -31.61
CA VAL A 235 -95.72 33.16 -30.21
C VAL A 235 -94.68 34.25 -30.00
N ALA A 236 -95.10 35.40 -29.46
CA ALA A 236 -94.18 36.44 -28.99
C ALA A 236 -93.62 36.11 -27.60
N VAL A 237 -92.40 36.56 -27.32
CA VAL A 237 -91.77 36.49 -25.99
C VAL A 237 -91.65 37.92 -25.46
N ASP A 238 -92.63 38.32 -24.66
CA ASP A 238 -92.80 39.71 -24.18
C ASP A 238 -91.85 40.05 -23.02
N GLY A 239 -91.33 39.04 -22.32
CA GLY A 239 -90.37 39.21 -21.24
C GLY A 239 -89.78 37.89 -20.74
N MET A 240 -88.56 37.97 -20.21
CA MET A 240 -87.83 36.83 -19.63
C MET A 240 -87.15 37.27 -18.33
N ALA A 241 -87.27 36.48 -17.26
CA ALA A 241 -86.63 36.74 -15.97
C ALA A 241 -86.11 35.44 -15.36
N ALA A 242 -84.80 35.34 -15.13
CA ALA A 242 -84.16 34.21 -14.47
C ALA A 242 -83.82 34.53 -13.01
N SER A 243 -83.98 33.58 -12.09
CA SER A 243 -83.56 33.72 -10.69
C SER A 243 -82.05 33.63 -10.50
N ALA A 244 -81.37 32.83 -11.34
CA ALA A 244 -79.92 32.71 -11.40
C ALA A 244 -79.46 32.38 -12.82
N GLY A 245 -78.18 32.66 -13.11
CA GLY A 245 -77.63 32.52 -14.46
C GLY A 245 -78.14 33.61 -15.42
N GLU A 246 -78.06 33.34 -16.73
CA GLU A 246 -78.45 34.31 -17.76
C GLU A 246 -79.24 33.63 -18.88
N ALA A 247 -80.31 34.28 -19.37
CA ALA A 247 -81.15 33.80 -20.46
C ALA A 247 -81.03 34.68 -21.71
N ARG A 248 -80.77 34.07 -22.88
CA ARG A 248 -80.52 34.75 -24.16
C ARG A 248 -81.21 34.00 -25.32
N GLY A 249 -81.39 34.64 -26.47
CA GLY A 249 -81.79 33.95 -27.72
C GLY A 249 -83.26 34.06 -28.16
N ALA A 250 -84.10 34.81 -27.44
CA ALA A 250 -85.43 35.17 -27.94
C ALA A 250 -85.33 36.12 -29.15
N ALA A 251 -86.05 35.80 -30.23
CA ALA A 251 -86.50 36.79 -31.21
C ALA A 251 -87.91 37.27 -30.80
N PRO A 252 -88.41 38.42 -31.28
CA PRO A 252 -89.71 38.95 -30.86
C PRO A 252 -90.90 38.06 -31.23
N THR A 253 -90.74 37.11 -32.16
CA THR A 253 -91.72 36.06 -32.50
C THR A 253 -90.99 34.75 -32.78
N GLY A 254 -91.17 33.76 -31.91
CA GLY A 254 -90.45 32.48 -31.92
C GLY A 254 -88.96 32.56 -31.60
N GLY A 255 -88.30 31.39 -31.52
CA GLY A 255 -86.86 31.29 -31.34
C GLY A 255 -86.43 30.15 -30.42
N SER A 256 -85.19 30.21 -29.93
CA SER A 256 -84.64 29.26 -28.95
C SER A 256 -83.96 30.05 -27.84
N ILE A 257 -84.56 30.03 -26.65
CA ILE A 257 -84.06 30.70 -25.46
C ILE A 257 -83.08 29.74 -24.78
N GLU A 258 -81.79 30.07 -24.77
CA GLU A 258 -80.79 29.41 -23.93
C GLU A 258 -80.70 30.10 -22.57
N TRP A 259 -80.98 29.36 -21.51
CA TRP A 259 -80.77 29.78 -20.13
C TRP A 259 -79.60 28.99 -19.54
N ARG A 260 -78.51 29.71 -19.20
CA ARG A 260 -77.24 29.13 -18.74
C ARG A 260 -77.04 29.45 -17.26
N ILE A 261 -76.98 28.41 -16.42
CA ILE A 261 -76.77 28.47 -14.98
C ILE A 261 -75.33 28.01 -14.70
N PRO A 262 -74.38 28.90 -14.34
CA PRO A 262 -72.96 28.54 -14.22
C PRO A 262 -72.67 27.44 -13.20
N ALA A 263 -73.43 27.41 -12.09
CA ALA A 263 -73.47 26.32 -11.14
C ALA A 263 -74.87 26.24 -10.51
N LEU A 264 -75.43 25.03 -10.40
CA LEU A 264 -76.69 24.76 -9.71
C LEU A 264 -76.40 23.81 -8.54
N ALA A 265 -76.35 24.38 -7.32
CA ALA A 265 -75.95 23.68 -6.11
C ALA A 265 -76.85 22.47 -5.78
N GLY A 266 -76.36 21.54 -4.96
CA GLY A 266 -77.13 20.37 -4.54
C GLY A 266 -78.43 20.75 -3.83
N GLY A 267 -79.54 20.13 -4.22
CA GLY A 267 -80.88 20.46 -3.71
C GLY A 267 -81.48 21.79 -4.19
N ALA A 268 -80.76 22.59 -4.98
CA ALA A 268 -81.24 23.91 -5.42
C ALA A 268 -82.32 23.81 -6.51
N ARG A 269 -83.19 24.83 -6.55
CA ARG A 269 -84.22 25.03 -7.58
C ARG A 269 -84.16 26.46 -8.11
N GLU A 270 -83.61 26.61 -9.31
CA GLU A 270 -83.62 27.88 -10.04
C GLU A 270 -84.75 27.90 -11.07
N GLN A 271 -85.17 29.09 -11.49
CA GLN A 271 -86.38 29.29 -12.30
C GLN A 271 -86.18 30.40 -13.35
N LEU A 272 -86.72 30.16 -14.54
CA LEU A 272 -86.88 31.11 -15.64
C LEU A 272 -88.37 31.36 -15.86
N GLU A 273 -88.82 32.58 -15.66
CA GLU A 273 -90.15 33.03 -16.03
C GLU A 273 -90.15 33.64 -17.42
N LEU A 274 -91.09 33.21 -18.25
CA LEU A 274 -91.34 33.70 -19.60
C LEU A 274 -92.75 34.27 -19.66
N GLN A 275 -92.89 35.52 -20.10
CA GLN A 275 -94.17 36.06 -20.54
C GLN A 275 -94.27 35.86 -22.04
N ILE A 276 -95.34 35.19 -22.50
CA ILE A 276 -95.57 34.94 -23.92
C ILE A 276 -96.99 35.33 -24.35
N THR A 277 -97.13 35.82 -25.57
CA THR A 277 -98.43 36.16 -26.18
C THR A 277 -98.63 35.37 -27.48
N ALA A 278 -99.80 34.75 -27.63
CA ALA A 278 -100.18 34.06 -28.87
C ALA A 278 -100.66 35.08 -29.91
N ASN A 279 -99.96 35.13 -31.05
CA ASN A 279 -100.26 36.02 -32.18
C ASN A 279 -101.02 35.27 -33.31
N SER A 280 -101.52 34.07 -33.04
CA SER A 280 -102.28 33.23 -33.96
C SER A 280 -103.23 32.30 -33.19
N ASP A 281 -104.20 31.70 -33.89
CA ASP A 281 -105.10 30.67 -33.37
C ASP A 281 -104.49 29.25 -33.40
N GLN A 282 -103.34 29.09 -34.06
CA GLN A 282 -102.67 27.80 -34.21
C GLN A 282 -102.10 27.27 -32.88
N PRO A 283 -102.19 25.96 -32.59
CA PRO A 283 -101.61 25.37 -31.37
C PRO A 283 -100.14 25.71 -31.18
N ALA A 284 -99.76 26.09 -29.96
CA ALA A 284 -98.38 26.40 -29.59
C ALA A 284 -97.84 25.36 -28.59
N GLY A 285 -96.76 24.68 -28.97
CA GLY A 285 -96.02 23.78 -28.08
C GLY A 285 -94.64 24.35 -27.78
N ILE A 286 -94.33 24.54 -26.50
CA ILE A 286 -92.97 24.85 -26.02
C ILE A 286 -92.24 23.52 -25.84
N SER A 287 -91.04 23.37 -26.39
CA SER A 287 -90.16 22.23 -26.09
C SER A 287 -88.96 22.68 -25.27
N VAL A 288 -88.53 21.83 -24.33
CA VAL A 288 -87.42 22.13 -23.42
C VAL A 288 -86.44 20.95 -23.40
N THR A 289 -85.17 21.24 -23.58
CA THR A 289 -84.05 20.31 -23.42
C THR A 289 -83.03 20.89 -22.45
N TRP A 290 -82.19 20.05 -21.85
CA TRP A 290 -81.12 20.53 -20.99
C TRP A 290 -79.85 19.67 -21.08
N THR A 291 -78.73 20.31 -20.80
CA THR A 291 -77.40 19.70 -20.70
C THR A 291 -76.68 20.23 -19.46
N MET A 292 -75.59 19.58 -19.07
CA MET A 292 -74.76 19.92 -17.93
C MET A 292 -73.31 19.53 -18.24
N ARG A 293 -72.33 20.30 -17.79
CA ARG A 293 -70.91 19.92 -17.93
C ARG A 293 -70.55 18.82 -16.94
N SER A 294 -70.08 17.68 -17.46
CA SER A 294 -69.52 16.59 -16.63
C SER A 294 -68.23 17.04 -15.92
N PRO A 295 -67.98 16.59 -14.67
CA PRO A 295 -66.71 16.85 -13.99
C PRO A 295 -65.55 16.09 -14.66
N GLU A 296 -64.38 16.70 -14.67
CA GLU A 296 -63.15 16.13 -15.22
C GLU A 296 -62.41 15.31 -14.15
N LEU A 297 -61.77 14.21 -14.55
CA LEU A 297 -61.03 13.30 -13.67
C LEU A 297 -59.58 13.20 -14.14
N THR A 298 -58.65 13.81 -13.40
CA THR A 298 -57.21 13.81 -13.71
C THR A 298 -56.44 13.02 -12.66
N ALA A 299 -55.46 12.24 -13.10
CA ALA A 299 -54.46 11.60 -12.21
C ALA A 299 -53.05 11.93 -12.69
N SER A 300 -52.11 12.02 -11.75
CA SER A 300 -50.68 12.14 -12.04
C SER A 300 -49.98 10.83 -11.69
N ILE A 301 -49.25 10.25 -12.65
CA ILE A 301 -48.51 8.99 -12.49
C ILE A 301 -47.02 9.31 -12.38
N PRO A 302 -46.36 9.09 -11.23
CA PRO A 302 -44.93 9.33 -11.09
C PRO A 302 -44.11 8.27 -11.85
N VAL A 303 -43.21 8.71 -12.73
CA VAL A 303 -42.25 7.82 -13.40
C VAL A 303 -41.04 7.61 -12.49
N LEU A 304 -40.84 6.36 -12.06
CA LEU A 304 -39.71 5.97 -11.23
C LEU A 304 -38.53 5.52 -12.10
N LYS A 305 -37.33 6.05 -11.85
CA LYS A 305 -36.10 5.70 -12.55
C LYS A 305 -35.04 5.24 -11.54
N PRO A 306 -34.68 3.95 -11.48
CA PRO A 306 -33.57 3.50 -10.65
C PRO A 306 -32.21 3.90 -11.24
N ALA A 307 -31.18 3.91 -10.40
CA ALA A 307 -29.79 4.11 -10.79
C ALA A 307 -28.86 3.30 -9.88
N LEU A 308 -27.58 3.21 -10.24
CA LEU A 308 -26.50 2.70 -9.37
C LEU A 308 -25.34 3.70 -9.39
N ASP A 309 -24.64 3.79 -8.25
CA ASP A 309 -23.39 4.53 -8.03
C ASP A 309 -22.50 3.68 -7.11
N VAL A 310 -21.23 3.52 -7.47
CA VAL A 310 -20.24 2.68 -6.76
C VAL A 310 -19.04 3.52 -6.37
N GLN A 311 -18.60 3.41 -5.12
CA GLN A 311 -17.49 4.20 -4.60
C GLN A 311 -16.56 3.34 -3.72
N VAL A 312 -15.27 3.29 -4.08
CA VAL A 312 -14.23 2.52 -3.36
C VAL A 312 -13.43 3.46 -2.44
N GLY A 313 -13.80 3.51 -1.16
CA GLY A 313 -13.12 4.31 -0.14
C GLY A 313 -12.00 3.55 0.58
N GLY A 314 -10.86 4.19 0.82
CA GLY A 314 -9.72 3.67 1.57
C GLY A 314 -8.48 4.56 1.40
N PRO A 315 -7.34 4.23 2.03
CA PRO A 315 -6.07 4.89 1.74
C PRO A 315 -5.54 4.49 0.37
N GLU A 316 -4.60 5.27 -0.17
CA GLU A 316 -3.96 5.02 -1.46
C GLU A 316 -2.51 4.53 -1.32
N ASP A 317 -1.92 4.71 -0.14
CA ASP A 317 -0.63 4.15 0.26
C ASP A 317 -0.86 3.14 1.40
N ILE A 318 -0.30 1.93 1.27
CA ILE A 318 -0.28 0.92 2.34
C ILE A 318 1.08 0.23 2.46
N LEU A 319 1.44 -0.24 3.66
CA LEU A 319 2.65 -1.02 3.87
C LEU A 319 2.41 -2.51 3.57
N TYR A 320 3.42 -3.16 2.97
CA TYR A 320 3.45 -4.60 2.71
C TYR A 320 3.06 -5.43 3.94
N GLY A 321 2.25 -6.48 3.77
CA GLY A 321 1.86 -7.40 4.84
C GLY A 321 0.94 -6.81 5.92
N THR A 322 0.74 -5.49 5.96
CA THR A 322 -0.23 -4.87 6.88
C THR A 322 -1.67 -5.13 6.41
N ARG A 323 -2.60 -5.22 7.37
CA ARG A 323 -4.02 -5.37 7.09
C ARG A 323 -4.69 -4.00 7.04
N GLN A 324 -5.17 -3.64 5.87
CA GLN A 324 -5.96 -2.43 5.64
C GLN A 324 -7.45 -2.77 5.46
N ILE A 325 -8.31 -1.82 5.80
CA ILE A 325 -9.76 -1.87 5.53
C ILE A 325 -10.10 -0.87 4.43
N TYR A 326 -10.84 -1.35 3.42
CA TYR A 326 -11.49 -0.54 2.39
C TYR A 326 -13.01 -0.61 2.60
N THR A 327 -13.73 0.45 2.22
CA THR A 327 -15.20 0.51 2.29
C THR A 327 -15.74 0.78 0.90
N ILE A 328 -16.37 -0.24 0.31
CA ILE A 328 -17.07 -0.12 -0.95
C ILE A 328 -18.52 0.25 -0.64
N THR A 329 -18.96 1.39 -1.15
CA THR A 329 -20.36 1.86 -1.04
C THR A 329 -21.03 1.60 -2.38
N VAL A 330 -22.21 0.97 -2.36
CA VAL A 330 -23.11 0.88 -3.51
C VAL A 330 -24.38 1.64 -3.16
N SER A 331 -24.73 2.66 -3.95
CA SER A 331 -25.90 3.51 -3.72
C SER A 331 -26.85 3.51 -4.90
N ASN A 332 -28.13 3.81 -4.65
CA ASN A 332 -29.14 4.07 -5.68
C ASN A 332 -29.57 5.55 -5.58
N PRO A 333 -28.96 6.46 -6.36
CA PRO A 333 -29.36 7.87 -6.39
C PRO A 333 -30.63 8.13 -7.23
N GLY A 334 -31.27 7.09 -7.76
CA GLY A 334 -32.49 7.17 -8.55
C GLY A 334 -33.77 7.35 -7.72
N THR A 335 -34.89 7.56 -8.41
CA THR A 335 -36.23 7.68 -7.82
C THR A 335 -36.97 6.36 -7.70
N GLY A 336 -36.51 5.30 -8.39
CA GLY A 336 -37.08 3.94 -8.31
C GLY A 336 -36.18 2.94 -7.59
N PRO A 337 -36.72 1.79 -7.13
CA PRO A 337 -35.91 0.70 -6.59
C PRO A 337 -35.03 0.06 -7.67
N ALA A 338 -33.74 -0.13 -7.39
CA ALA A 338 -32.84 -0.91 -8.25
C ALA A 338 -32.94 -2.38 -7.84
N GLU A 339 -33.34 -3.26 -8.76
CA GLU A 339 -33.57 -4.68 -8.49
C GLU A 339 -32.39 -5.57 -8.91
N ASN A 340 -32.35 -6.77 -8.31
CA ASN A 340 -31.34 -7.81 -8.47
C ASN A 340 -29.87 -7.36 -8.31
N VAL A 341 -29.61 -6.32 -7.52
CA VAL A 341 -28.27 -5.74 -7.40
C VAL A 341 -27.23 -6.77 -6.94
N SER A 342 -26.12 -6.87 -7.66
CA SER A 342 -24.88 -7.55 -7.25
C SER A 342 -23.70 -6.60 -7.31
N LEU A 343 -22.64 -6.94 -6.57
CA LEU A 343 -21.36 -6.26 -6.57
C LEU A 343 -20.26 -7.30 -6.80
N ASP A 344 -19.44 -7.04 -7.80
CA ASP A 344 -18.31 -7.87 -8.20
C ASP A 344 -17.03 -7.07 -7.92
N VAL A 345 -16.27 -7.51 -6.91
CA VAL A 345 -15.06 -6.85 -6.42
C VAL A 345 -13.84 -7.66 -6.83
N SER A 346 -12.87 -7.06 -7.49
CA SER A 346 -11.61 -7.73 -7.86
C SER A 346 -10.36 -6.94 -7.44
N THR A 347 -9.31 -7.69 -7.15
CA THR A 347 -7.99 -7.19 -6.74
C THR A 347 -6.92 -8.06 -7.37
N GLY A 348 -6.07 -7.50 -8.23
CA GLY A 348 -4.99 -8.26 -8.89
C GLY A 348 -5.48 -9.48 -9.68
N GLY A 349 -6.65 -9.39 -10.34
CA GLY A 349 -7.25 -10.48 -11.11
C GLY A 349 -8.11 -11.47 -10.31
N ASN A 350 -7.95 -11.57 -9.00
CA ASN A 350 -8.85 -12.36 -8.14
C ASN A 350 -10.15 -11.59 -7.89
N GLY A 351 -11.31 -12.18 -8.22
CA GLY A 351 -12.64 -11.55 -8.08
C GLY A 351 -13.56 -12.29 -7.12
N GLN A 352 -14.40 -11.55 -6.39
CA GLN A 352 -15.44 -12.05 -5.51
C GLN A 352 -16.79 -11.35 -5.79
N ALA A 353 -17.76 -12.15 -6.23
CA ALA A 353 -19.15 -11.74 -6.44
C ALA A 353 -19.94 -11.75 -5.11
N ARG A 354 -20.79 -10.73 -4.89
CA ARG A 354 -21.73 -10.67 -3.76
C ARG A 354 -23.09 -10.09 -4.20
N ARG A 355 -24.17 -10.86 -4.02
CA ARG A 355 -25.53 -10.35 -4.21
C ARG A 355 -25.94 -9.42 -3.06
N ILE A 356 -26.56 -8.29 -3.40
CA ILE A 356 -27.12 -7.31 -2.47
C ILE A 356 -28.65 -7.44 -2.42
N GLY A 357 -29.30 -7.64 -3.58
CA GLY A 357 -30.76 -7.72 -3.71
C GLY A 357 -31.36 -6.39 -4.17
N THR A 358 -32.57 -6.04 -3.72
CA THR A 358 -33.21 -4.78 -4.10
C THR A 358 -32.72 -3.61 -3.25
N LEU A 359 -32.22 -2.56 -3.89
CA LEU A 359 -31.75 -1.33 -3.26
C LEU A 359 -32.75 -0.20 -3.52
N ALA A 360 -33.48 0.23 -2.50
CA ALA A 360 -34.50 1.28 -2.61
C ALA A 360 -33.93 2.65 -3.03
N ALA A 361 -34.78 3.53 -3.56
CA ALA A 361 -34.41 4.90 -3.92
C ALA A 361 -33.75 5.65 -2.74
N GLY A 362 -32.60 6.28 -2.99
CA GLY A 362 -31.79 6.96 -1.98
C GLY A 362 -31.03 6.06 -0.99
N ALA A 363 -31.22 4.74 -1.04
CA ALA A 363 -30.55 3.80 -0.15
C ALA A 363 -29.09 3.52 -0.58
N ARG A 364 -28.27 3.06 0.37
CA ARG A 364 -26.90 2.59 0.13
C ARG A 364 -26.55 1.40 1.03
N GLU A 365 -25.81 0.45 0.48
CA GLU A 365 -25.18 -0.65 1.21
C GLU A 365 -23.68 -0.36 1.33
N GLN A 366 -23.07 -0.71 2.47
CA GLN A 366 -21.64 -0.51 2.72
C GLN A 366 -20.94 -1.81 3.09
N ILE A 367 -19.94 -2.16 2.29
CA ILE A 367 -19.21 -3.43 2.34
C ILE A 367 -17.77 -3.12 2.74
N ARG A 368 -17.35 -3.62 3.90
CA ARG A 368 -15.98 -3.48 4.38
C ARG A 368 -15.14 -4.65 3.87
N MET A 369 -14.14 -4.36 3.06
CA MET A 369 -13.16 -5.34 2.57
C MET A 369 -11.90 -5.26 3.45
N GLU A 370 -11.57 -6.35 4.13
CA GLU A 370 -10.23 -6.52 4.74
C GLU A 370 -9.26 -7.02 3.66
N LEU A 371 -8.16 -6.28 3.46
CA LEU A 371 -7.11 -6.55 2.46
C LEU A 371 -5.75 -6.66 3.15
N VAL A 372 -4.93 -7.64 2.73
CA VAL A 372 -3.52 -7.77 3.11
C VAL A 372 -2.71 -7.94 1.83
N ALA A 373 -1.84 -6.98 1.52
CA ALA A 373 -1.00 -7.06 0.32
C ALA A 373 0.20 -7.99 0.53
N ARG A 374 0.46 -8.87 -0.46
CA ARG A 374 1.56 -9.85 -0.46
C ARG A 374 2.60 -9.63 -1.54
N GLU A 375 2.41 -8.59 -2.35
CA GLU A 375 3.29 -8.14 -3.44
C GLU A 375 3.44 -6.62 -3.30
N SER A 376 4.62 -6.07 -3.65
CA SER A 376 4.90 -4.63 -3.66
C SER A 376 4.64 -4.02 -5.04
N GLY A 377 4.31 -2.72 -5.07
CA GLY A 377 4.01 -2.00 -6.32
C GLY A 377 2.55 -1.52 -6.39
N SER A 378 2.02 -1.40 -7.61
CA SER A 378 0.68 -0.87 -7.86
C SER A 378 -0.38 -1.98 -7.89
N LEU A 379 -1.32 -1.95 -6.94
CA LEU A 379 -2.47 -2.85 -6.86
C LEU A 379 -3.75 -2.09 -7.22
N GLU A 380 -4.52 -2.58 -8.18
CA GLU A 380 -5.87 -2.05 -8.46
C GLU A 380 -6.93 -2.80 -7.63
N ILE A 381 -7.83 -2.03 -7.00
CA ILE A 381 -9.10 -2.51 -6.45
C ILE A 381 -10.20 -2.04 -7.39
N LYS A 382 -10.89 -2.96 -8.07
CA LYS A 382 -11.98 -2.67 -9.00
C LYS A 382 -13.31 -3.21 -8.44
N ALA A 383 -14.35 -2.40 -8.50
CA ALA A 383 -15.67 -2.72 -7.97
C ALA A 383 -16.73 -2.40 -9.03
N THR A 384 -17.43 -3.42 -9.52
CA THR A 384 -18.48 -3.28 -10.53
C THR A 384 -19.82 -3.65 -9.91
N ALA A 385 -20.80 -2.76 -9.89
CA ALA A 385 -22.16 -3.11 -9.52
C ALA A 385 -23.01 -3.38 -10.76
N HIS A 386 -23.85 -4.38 -10.66
CA HIS A 386 -24.84 -4.76 -11.66
C HIS A 386 -26.22 -4.77 -11.04
N GLY A 387 -27.26 -4.48 -11.83
CA GLY A 387 -28.67 -4.64 -11.50
C GLY A 387 -29.48 -4.80 -12.78
N ASP A 388 -30.81 -4.92 -12.70
CA ASP A 388 -31.63 -5.16 -13.88
C ASP A 388 -31.55 -4.00 -14.90
N GLY A 389 -30.79 -4.21 -15.98
CA GLY A 389 -30.46 -3.18 -16.98
C GLY A 389 -29.49 -2.09 -16.51
N LEU A 390 -28.94 -2.20 -15.30
CA LEU A 390 -28.04 -1.21 -14.68
C LEU A 390 -26.63 -1.76 -14.50
N ARG A 391 -25.63 -0.90 -14.71
CA ARG A 391 -24.23 -1.14 -14.35
C ARG A 391 -23.58 0.17 -13.96
N ASP A 392 -22.73 0.13 -12.94
CA ASP A 392 -21.76 1.17 -12.63
C ASP A 392 -20.44 0.55 -12.14
N GLU A 393 -19.33 1.30 -12.23
CA GLU A 393 -17.98 0.78 -11.97
C GLU A 393 -17.05 1.83 -11.38
N ALA A 394 -16.36 1.48 -10.29
CA ALA A 394 -15.29 2.31 -9.72
C ALA A 394 -14.03 1.49 -9.48
N ALA A 395 -12.88 2.09 -9.79
CA ALA A 395 -11.55 1.55 -9.50
C ALA A 395 -10.78 2.50 -8.56
N ARG A 396 -9.93 1.94 -7.71
CA ARG A 396 -8.91 2.69 -6.95
C ARG A 396 -7.58 1.97 -7.01
N THR A 397 -6.56 2.68 -7.48
CA THR A 397 -5.16 2.25 -7.42
C THR A 397 -4.61 2.43 -6.01
N VAL A 398 -3.81 1.48 -5.56
CA VAL A 398 -3.17 1.46 -4.23
C VAL A 398 -1.69 1.14 -4.39
N LEU A 399 -0.82 2.00 -3.88
CA LEU A 399 0.61 1.77 -3.84
C LEU A 399 0.99 0.96 -2.59
N VAL A 400 1.37 -0.29 -2.80
CA VAL A 400 1.91 -1.16 -1.76
C VAL A 400 3.41 -0.89 -1.61
N ARG A 401 3.78 -0.30 -0.47
CA ARG A 401 5.13 0.09 -0.09
C ARG A 401 5.82 -1.02 0.68
N ARG A 402 6.98 -1.47 0.19
CA ARG A 402 7.90 -2.42 0.84
C ARG A 402 9.33 -1.86 0.75
N ALA A 403 10.03 -1.82 1.88
CA ALA A 403 11.48 -1.66 1.90
C ALA A 403 12.11 -3.06 1.81
N GLU A 404 13.16 -3.21 1.02
CA GLU A 404 13.76 -4.52 0.73
C GLU A 404 15.26 -4.32 0.53
N LEU A 405 16.08 -5.06 1.28
CA LEU A 405 17.53 -4.84 1.30
C LEU A 405 18.27 -5.97 0.59
N ALA A 406 19.16 -5.59 -0.32
CA ALA A 406 20.25 -6.43 -0.79
C ALA A 406 21.54 -5.97 -0.10
N VAL A 407 22.38 -6.92 0.32
CA VAL A 407 23.74 -6.62 0.80
C VAL A 407 24.77 -7.40 0.00
N GLU A 408 25.81 -6.71 -0.45
CA GLU A 408 27.04 -7.31 -0.96
C GLU A 408 28.20 -7.01 -0.02
N ILE A 409 29.18 -7.91 0.04
CA ILE A 409 30.50 -7.64 0.59
C ILE A 409 31.56 -8.07 -0.43
N ARG A 410 32.51 -7.17 -0.67
CA ARG A 410 33.68 -7.37 -1.53
C ARG A 410 34.93 -7.17 -0.68
N GLY A 411 36.00 -7.90 -0.97
CA GLY A 411 37.21 -7.89 -0.13
C GLY A 411 38.42 -8.48 -0.84
N PRO A 412 39.60 -8.51 -0.20
CA PRO A 412 40.79 -9.08 -0.79
C PRO A 412 40.67 -10.61 -0.87
N GLY A 413 40.99 -11.19 -2.03
CA GLY A 413 41.02 -12.64 -2.21
C GLY A 413 42.22 -13.33 -1.55
N LEU A 414 43.38 -12.68 -1.59
CA LEU A 414 44.63 -13.13 -0.96
C LEU A 414 45.30 -11.98 -0.19
N LYS A 415 45.76 -12.27 1.02
CA LYS A 415 46.56 -11.38 1.90
C LYS A 415 47.66 -12.17 2.61
N PHE A 416 48.58 -11.45 3.27
CA PHE A 416 49.58 -12.04 4.14
C PHE A 416 49.30 -11.70 5.61
N ALA A 417 49.59 -12.60 6.54
CA ALA A 417 49.54 -12.33 7.97
C ALA A 417 50.51 -11.18 8.32
N GLY A 418 50.07 -10.28 9.18
CA GLY A 418 50.71 -8.99 9.47
C GLY A 418 50.27 -7.84 8.55
N SER A 419 49.57 -8.10 7.43
CA SER A 419 49.07 -7.06 6.52
C SER A 419 47.64 -6.62 6.83
N THR A 420 47.26 -5.43 6.35
CA THR A 420 45.89 -4.92 6.37
C THR A 420 45.18 -5.12 5.03
N GLY A 421 43.85 -5.12 5.05
CA GLY A 421 43.00 -5.05 3.86
C GLY A 421 41.66 -4.41 4.17
N THR A 422 40.91 -4.10 3.11
CA THR A 422 39.65 -3.36 3.20
C THR A 422 38.53 -4.22 2.63
N TYR A 423 37.44 -4.36 3.37
CA TYR A 423 36.18 -4.90 2.84
C TYR A 423 35.25 -3.74 2.46
N GLU A 424 34.71 -3.76 1.25
CA GLU A 424 33.64 -2.86 0.82
C GLU A 424 32.29 -3.56 1.03
N VAL A 425 31.47 -3.02 1.93
CA VAL A 425 30.10 -3.47 2.17
C VAL A 425 29.16 -2.51 1.45
N ALA A 426 28.34 -3.03 0.54
CA ALA A 426 27.33 -2.27 -0.19
C ALA A 426 25.94 -2.74 0.21
N ILE A 427 25.12 -1.83 0.74
CA ILE A 427 23.76 -2.07 1.20
C ILE A 427 22.82 -1.28 0.29
N GLN A 428 22.01 -1.95 -0.51
CA GLN A 428 21.08 -1.34 -1.45
C GLN A 428 19.63 -1.60 -1.00
N ASN A 429 18.79 -0.58 -1.07
CA ASN A 429 17.35 -0.73 -0.91
C ASN A 429 16.70 -0.97 -2.28
N THR A 430 16.42 -2.23 -2.62
CA THR A 430 15.72 -2.62 -3.86
C THR A 430 14.21 -2.45 -3.77
N GLY A 431 13.69 -2.05 -2.60
CA GLY A 431 12.27 -1.79 -2.37
C GLY A 431 11.78 -0.43 -2.88
N ASN A 432 10.45 -0.27 -2.92
CA ASN A 432 9.76 0.97 -3.28
C ASN A 432 9.38 1.85 -2.06
N ALA A 433 9.85 1.50 -0.87
CA ALA A 433 9.69 2.26 0.37
C ALA A 433 11.05 2.53 1.04
N SER A 434 11.16 3.60 1.82
CA SER A 434 12.40 3.95 2.53
C SER A 434 12.70 2.90 3.61
N ALA A 435 13.95 2.44 3.68
CA ALA A 435 14.42 1.51 4.70
C ALA A 435 14.96 2.30 5.90
N SER A 436 14.15 2.42 6.95
CA SER A 436 14.49 3.11 8.20
C SER A 436 15.03 2.17 9.28
N ASP A 437 15.87 2.70 10.17
CA ASP A 437 16.46 1.97 11.31
C ASP A 437 17.13 0.64 10.91
N VAL A 438 17.90 0.69 9.82
CA VAL A 438 18.66 -0.46 9.31
C VAL A 438 19.86 -0.69 10.22
N GLU A 439 19.97 -1.87 10.80
CA GLU A 439 21.10 -2.29 11.62
C GLU A 439 22.00 -3.24 10.84
N VAL A 440 23.30 -2.96 10.84
CA VAL A 440 24.30 -3.70 10.08
C VAL A 440 25.26 -4.34 11.07
N SER A 441 25.48 -5.64 10.91
CA SER A 441 26.27 -6.46 11.82
C SER A 441 27.27 -7.29 11.00
N VAL A 442 28.53 -6.88 11.05
CA VAL A 442 29.64 -7.59 10.40
C VAL A 442 30.38 -8.44 11.43
N LYS A 443 30.42 -9.75 11.20
CA LYS A 443 31.24 -10.71 11.96
C LYS A 443 32.60 -10.80 11.27
N LEU A 444 33.63 -10.33 11.95
CA LEU A 444 35.01 -10.38 11.46
C LEU A 444 35.55 -11.82 11.59
N PRO A 445 36.42 -12.27 10.66
CA PRO A 445 37.01 -13.60 10.75
C PRO A 445 37.93 -13.76 11.97
N ALA A 446 37.92 -14.94 12.57
CA ALA A 446 38.79 -15.27 13.69
C ALA A 446 40.27 -15.24 13.27
N GLY A 447 41.11 -14.51 14.02
CA GLY A 447 42.49 -14.22 13.60
C GLY A 447 42.64 -12.94 12.76
N SER A 448 41.60 -12.12 12.71
CA SER A 448 41.67 -10.73 12.25
C SER A 448 41.22 -9.75 13.34
N ARG A 449 41.55 -8.47 13.19
CA ARG A 449 41.17 -7.38 14.10
C ARG A 449 40.73 -6.15 13.34
N TYR A 450 39.72 -5.45 13.86
CA TYR A 450 39.25 -4.18 13.29
C TYR A 450 40.33 -3.08 13.37
N VAL A 451 40.39 -2.21 12.36
CA VAL A 451 41.30 -1.06 12.29
C VAL A 451 40.53 0.26 12.16
N GLY A 452 39.51 0.32 11.31
CA GLY A 452 38.74 1.56 11.09
C GLY A 452 37.83 1.55 9.87
N GLY A 453 37.44 2.74 9.41
CA GLY A 453 36.63 2.97 8.21
C GLY A 453 35.11 3.16 8.43
N VAL A 454 34.59 2.90 9.64
CA VAL A 454 33.16 3.05 9.95
C VAL A 454 32.93 3.99 11.12
N GLU A 455 32.24 5.10 10.88
CA GLU A 455 31.87 6.04 11.95
C GLU A 455 30.76 5.46 12.84
N ASN A 456 30.86 5.68 14.15
CA ASN A 456 29.87 5.28 15.16
C ASN A 456 29.59 3.76 15.24
N ALA A 457 30.50 2.92 14.73
CA ALA A 457 30.41 1.47 14.90
C ALA A 457 30.86 1.02 16.30
N SER A 458 30.15 0.05 16.86
CA SER A 458 30.48 -0.64 18.11
C SER A 458 31.08 -2.00 17.81
N GLU A 459 32.29 -2.28 18.29
CA GLU A 459 32.89 -3.61 18.23
C GLU A 459 32.65 -4.37 19.54
N THR A 460 32.00 -5.53 19.44
CA THR A 460 31.74 -6.43 20.58
C THR A 460 32.08 -7.86 20.18
N ALA A 461 33.09 -8.45 20.84
CA ALA A 461 33.50 -9.85 20.66
C ALA A 461 33.74 -10.27 19.18
N GLY A 462 34.43 -9.44 18.39
CA GLY A 462 34.71 -9.70 16.97
C GLY A 462 33.53 -9.45 16.02
N ARG A 463 32.43 -8.87 16.51
CA ARG A 463 31.32 -8.36 15.69
C ARG A 463 31.30 -6.84 15.74
N LEU A 464 31.40 -6.22 14.57
CA LEU A 464 31.25 -4.78 14.35
C LEU A 464 29.77 -4.49 14.01
N ALA A 465 29.13 -3.58 14.74
CA ALA A 465 27.73 -3.22 14.53
C ALA A 465 27.52 -1.70 14.44
N TRP A 466 26.72 -1.25 13.47
CA TRP A 466 26.33 0.16 13.33
C TRP A 466 24.90 0.27 12.80
N LYS A 467 24.32 1.48 12.87
CA LYS A 467 22.96 1.75 12.35
C LYS A 467 22.98 2.80 11.26
N VAL A 468 22.26 2.53 10.19
CA VAL A 468 21.98 3.45 9.09
C VAL A 468 20.56 3.96 9.28
N LYS A 469 20.40 5.24 9.59
CA LYS A 469 19.10 5.86 9.90
C LYS A 469 18.07 5.62 8.80
N GLU A 470 18.47 5.82 7.54
CA GLU A 470 17.58 5.75 6.39
C GLU A 470 18.35 5.45 5.08
N ILE A 471 17.78 4.58 4.25
CA ILE A 471 18.19 4.33 2.86
C ILE A 471 16.95 4.48 1.96
N ALA A 472 16.97 5.46 1.07
CA ALA A 472 15.84 5.77 0.19
C ALA A 472 15.56 4.64 -0.83
N PRO A 473 14.35 4.58 -1.44
CA PRO A 473 14.04 3.59 -2.47
C PRO A 473 15.04 3.62 -3.63
N ASN A 474 15.60 2.47 -4.02
CA ASN A 474 16.64 2.28 -5.03
C ASN A 474 18.02 2.91 -4.71
N ASP A 475 18.20 3.55 -3.55
CA ASP A 475 19.47 4.12 -3.09
C ASP A 475 20.40 3.04 -2.49
N ALA A 476 21.69 3.35 -2.42
CA ALA A 476 22.72 2.47 -1.89
C ALA A 476 23.66 3.20 -0.93
N ARG A 477 24.08 2.49 0.13
CA ARG A 477 25.11 2.93 1.07
C ARG A 477 26.31 1.99 0.97
N LYS A 478 27.48 2.58 0.73
CA LYS A 478 28.77 1.89 0.70
C LYS A 478 29.56 2.23 1.96
N VAL A 479 30.17 1.24 2.58
CA VAL A 479 30.97 1.35 3.80
C VAL A 479 32.27 0.57 3.61
N ALA A 480 33.40 1.20 3.92
CA ALA A 480 34.71 0.55 3.92
C ALA A 480 35.07 0.09 5.33
N ILE A 481 35.55 -1.14 5.48
CA ILE A 481 35.95 -1.74 6.76
C ILE A 481 37.41 -2.14 6.65
N GLU A 482 38.28 -1.45 7.38
CA GLU A 482 39.70 -1.81 7.44
C GLU A 482 39.95 -2.86 8.52
N VAL A 483 40.68 -3.91 8.13
CA VAL A 483 40.93 -5.11 8.93
C VAL A 483 42.41 -5.48 8.85
N ALA A 484 43.02 -5.77 10.01
CA ALA A 484 44.36 -6.34 10.11
C ALA A 484 44.25 -7.88 10.20
N PHE A 485 45.06 -8.60 9.43
CA PHE A 485 45.09 -10.06 9.43
C PHE A 485 46.23 -10.55 10.32
N GLU A 486 45.92 -11.05 11.51
CA GLU A 486 46.91 -11.42 12.53
C GLU A 486 47.30 -12.91 12.46
N LYS A 487 46.50 -13.75 11.80
CA LYS A 487 46.76 -15.17 11.58
C LYS A 487 46.51 -15.58 10.12
N ALA A 488 47.32 -16.54 9.66
CA ALA A 488 47.09 -17.22 8.38
C ALA A 488 45.97 -18.27 8.49
N GLY A 489 45.36 -18.58 7.35
CA GLY A 489 44.22 -19.49 7.20
C GLY A 489 43.22 -18.98 6.15
N ASP A 490 42.24 -19.81 5.81
CA ASP A 490 41.09 -19.39 5.01
C ASP A 490 40.08 -18.68 5.93
N LEU A 491 39.95 -17.38 5.74
CA LEU A 491 39.12 -16.50 6.57
C LEU A 491 37.81 -16.17 5.85
N GLN A 492 36.72 -15.98 6.60
CA GLN A 492 35.42 -15.57 6.05
C GLN A 492 34.84 -14.41 6.87
N CYS A 493 34.57 -13.30 6.20
CA CYS A 493 33.83 -12.17 6.76
C CYS A 493 32.35 -12.32 6.41
N GLU A 494 31.45 -12.22 7.40
CA GLU A 494 29.98 -12.33 7.21
C GLU A 494 29.32 -10.99 7.53
N VAL A 495 28.41 -10.53 6.66
CA VAL A 495 27.60 -9.33 6.85
C VAL A 495 26.14 -9.72 6.98
N ILE A 496 25.51 -9.30 8.06
CA ILE A 496 24.07 -9.44 8.30
C ILE A 496 23.46 -8.03 8.36
N THR A 497 22.33 -7.84 7.68
CA THR A 497 21.50 -6.63 7.78
C THR A 497 20.13 -6.99 8.35
N THR A 498 19.67 -6.19 9.31
CA THR A 498 18.35 -6.31 9.93
C THR A 498 17.57 -5.01 9.76
N MET A 499 16.25 -5.12 9.66
CA MET A 499 15.32 -3.99 9.56
C MET A 499 14.15 -4.25 10.50
N ALA A 500 13.80 -3.27 11.34
CA ALA A 500 12.76 -3.40 12.38
C ALA A 500 12.92 -4.62 13.33
N GLY A 501 14.13 -5.20 13.42
CA GLY A 501 14.43 -6.40 14.21
C GLY A 501 14.37 -7.73 13.44
N GLU A 502 13.88 -7.75 12.20
CA GLU A 502 13.86 -8.94 11.34
C GLU A 502 15.09 -9.01 10.42
N LEU A 503 15.48 -10.23 10.01
CA LEU A 503 16.59 -10.46 9.07
C LEU A 503 16.18 -10.00 7.67
N ALA A 504 16.90 -9.01 7.12
CA ALA A 504 16.61 -8.46 5.80
C ALA A 504 17.51 -9.07 4.70
N SER A 505 18.83 -9.15 4.94
CA SER A 505 19.79 -9.64 3.95
C SER A 505 21.08 -10.15 4.59
N THR A 506 21.78 -11.07 3.94
CA THR A 506 23.07 -11.62 4.39
C THR A 506 24.01 -11.87 3.23
N ALA A 507 25.32 -11.65 3.42
CA ALA A 507 26.37 -11.95 2.47
C ALA A 507 27.67 -12.35 3.18
N SER A 508 28.60 -12.99 2.46
CA SER A 508 29.92 -13.30 3.01
C SER A 508 31.02 -13.21 1.95
N CYS A 509 32.24 -12.87 2.38
CA CYS A 509 33.41 -12.78 1.53
C CYS A 509 34.55 -13.63 2.11
N PRO A 510 35.05 -14.64 1.38
CA PRO A 510 36.24 -15.39 1.76
C PRO A 510 37.53 -14.62 1.41
N THR A 511 38.53 -14.72 2.28
CA THR A 511 39.87 -14.14 2.12
C THR A 511 40.89 -15.18 2.56
N LYS A 512 41.77 -15.61 1.66
CA LYS A 512 42.90 -16.45 2.02
C LYS A 512 43.99 -15.59 2.65
N VAL A 513 44.48 -15.96 3.82
CA VAL A 513 45.63 -15.32 4.46
C VAL A 513 46.78 -16.32 4.53
N GLU A 514 47.90 -16.00 3.88
CA GLU A 514 49.12 -16.80 3.90
C GLU A 514 50.15 -16.21 4.87
N ALA A 515 51.14 -16.99 5.31
CA ALA A 515 52.26 -16.50 6.10
C ALA A 515 53.58 -16.89 5.42
N LEU A 516 54.51 -15.94 5.35
CA LEU A 516 55.84 -16.12 4.79
C LEU A 516 56.88 -16.01 5.91
N ALA A 517 57.96 -16.78 5.82
CA ALA A 517 59.18 -16.45 6.56
C ALA A 517 60.02 -15.51 5.68
N ASP A 518 60.82 -14.66 6.30
CA ASP A 518 61.72 -13.72 5.61
C ASP A 518 63.06 -13.76 6.34
N LEU A 519 63.96 -14.63 5.87
CA LEU A 519 65.27 -14.78 6.48
C LEU A 519 66.21 -13.65 6.04
N GLN A 520 66.83 -12.99 7.01
CA GLN A 520 67.95 -12.09 6.81
C GLN A 520 69.22 -12.71 7.41
N LEU A 521 70.29 -12.72 6.62
CA LEU A 521 71.65 -13.04 7.04
C LEU A 521 72.45 -11.75 7.22
N GLN A 522 73.22 -11.66 8.31
CA GLN A 522 74.23 -10.65 8.56
C GLN A 522 75.51 -11.33 9.08
N VAL A 523 76.67 -10.88 8.60
CA VAL A 523 78.00 -11.20 9.15
C VAL A 523 78.51 -9.98 9.89
N ASN A 524 79.19 -10.19 11.01
CA ASN A 524 79.92 -9.17 11.75
C ASN A 524 81.36 -9.65 11.98
N ASP A 525 82.31 -9.07 11.27
CA ASP A 525 83.74 -9.39 11.39
C ASP A 525 84.40 -8.74 12.62
N PRO A 526 85.49 -9.34 13.15
CA PRO A 526 86.26 -8.77 14.25
C PRO A 526 86.84 -7.39 13.88
N GLN A 527 86.62 -6.41 14.75
CA GLN A 527 86.92 -5.01 14.44
C GLN A 527 88.43 -4.69 14.46
N GLY A 528 88.89 -4.03 13.39
CA GLY A 528 90.27 -3.58 13.21
C GLY A 528 91.23 -4.69 12.72
N PRO A 529 92.46 -4.35 12.34
CA PRO A 529 93.47 -5.35 11.98
C PRO A 529 93.80 -6.28 13.16
N LYS A 530 94.03 -7.56 12.87
CA LYS A 530 94.24 -8.62 13.87
C LYS A 530 95.62 -9.27 13.75
N THR A 531 96.19 -9.78 14.83
CA THR A 531 97.52 -10.42 14.73
C THR A 531 97.42 -11.84 14.22
N VAL A 532 98.36 -12.26 13.39
CA VAL A 532 98.51 -13.68 12.99
C VAL A 532 98.70 -14.53 14.24
N GLY A 533 97.97 -15.64 14.34
CA GLY A 533 97.94 -16.49 15.51
C GLY A 533 96.99 -16.06 16.65
N GLU A 534 96.31 -14.92 16.57
CA GLU A 534 95.25 -14.49 17.50
C GLU A 534 93.98 -15.35 17.34
N GLU A 535 93.29 -15.69 18.44
CA GLU A 535 91.91 -16.20 18.39
C GLU A 535 90.96 -15.02 18.16
N VAL A 536 90.29 -15.00 17.00
CA VAL A 536 89.34 -13.95 16.64
C VAL A 536 87.94 -14.53 16.45
N VAL A 537 86.91 -13.73 16.77
CA VAL A 537 85.51 -14.17 16.74
C VAL A 537 84.78 -13.52 15.57
N PHE A 538 84.25 -14.36 14.69
CA PHE A 538 83.32 -14.01 13.63
C PHE A 538 81.89 -14.30 14.10
N GLU A 539 80.96 -13.37 13.97
CA GLU A 539 79.55 -13.55 14.37
C GLU A 539 78.63 -13.60 13.14
N ILE A 540 77.90 -14.72 12.99
CA ILE A 540 76.82 -14.88 12.01
C ILE A 540 75.50 -14.62 12.74
N ARG A 541 74.70 -13.68 12.23
CA ARG A 541 73.35 -13.39 12.72
C ARG A 541 72.32 -13.75 11.66
N VAL A 542 71.36 -14.59 12.05
CA VAL A 542 70.20 -14.95 11.23
C VAL A 542 68.94 -14.44 11.90
N VAL A 543 68.14 -13.65 11.20
CA VAL A 543 66.88 -13.07 11.71
C VAL A 543 65.73 -13.52 10.81
N ASN A 544 64.66 -14.06 11.37
CA ASN A 544 63.41 -14.23 10.63
C ASN A 544 62.52 -13.00 10.85
N ARG A 545 62.38 -12.17 9.82
CA ARG A 545 61.52 -10.97 9.78
C ARG A 545 60.07 -11.27 9.39
N GLY A 546 59.79 -12.49 8.94
CA GLY A 546 58.48 -12.90 8.44
C GLY A 546 57.49 -13.26 9.55
N THR A 547 56.29 -13.67 9.15
CA THR A 547 55.18 -14.05 10.02
C THR A 547 54.96 -15.58 10.13
N LYS A 548 55.69 -16.38 9.33
CA LYS A 548 55.83 -17.83 9.46
C LYS A 548 57.20 -18.17 10.05
N ALA A 549 57.31 -19.26 10.80
CA ALA A 549 58.60 -19.84 11.17
C ALA A 549 59.31 -20.43 9.95
N ALA A 550 60.60 -20.14 9.78
CA ALA A 550 61.45 -20.84 8.82
C ALA A 550 61.84 -22.23 9.36
N GLN A 551 61.96 -23.23 8.49
CA GLN A 551 62.25 -24.61 8.87
C GLN A 551 63.50 -25.13 8.15
N ASN A 552 64.23 -26.05 8.78
CA ASN A 552 65.47 -26.66 8.25
C ASN A 552 66.46 -25.59 7.74
N VAL A 553 66.90 -24.70 8.63
CA VAL A 553 67.83 -23.62 8.29
C VAL A 553 69.27 -24.11 8.48
N HIS A 554 69.91 -24.47 7.38
CA HIS A 554 71.31 -24.87 7.30
C HIS A 554 72.21 -23.62 7.27
N VAL A 555 73.32 -23.63 8.02
CA VAL A 555 74.27 -22.50 8.05
C VAL A 555 75.71 -23.00 7.90
N VAL A 556 76.44 -22.43 6.95
CA VAL A 556 77.85 -22.78 6.68
C VAL A 556 78.70 -21.51 6.72
N GLY A 557 79.76 -21.52 7.53
CA GLY A 557 80.84 -20.54 7.48
C GLY A 557 82.00 -21.07 6.63
N GLN A 558 82.59 -20.21 5.80
CA GLN A 558 83.73 -20.54 4.93
C GLN A 558 84.78 -19.44 5.03
N PHE A 559 86.04 -19.84 5.17
CA PHE A 559 87.20 -18.96 5.19
C PHE A 559 88.01 -19.11 3.90
N SER A 560 88.66 -18.03 3.47
CA SER A 560 89.77 -18.12 2.51
C SER A 560 91.01 -18.71 3.17
N ASP A 561 91.80 -19.45 2.39
CA ASP A 561 93.10 -20.03 2.73
C ASP A 561 93.92 -19.16 3.71
N GLY A 562 94.50 -19.80 4.74
CA GLY A 562 95.29 -19.14 5.77
C GLY A 562 94.52 -18.66 7.01
N VAL A 563 93.21 -18.95 7.12
CA VAL A 563 92.44 -18.83 8.38
C VAL A 563 91.69 -20.13 8.65
N GLU A 564 91.93 -20.73 9.81
CA GLU A 564 91.34 -22.02 10.22
C GLU A 564 90.42 -21.88 11.44
N PRO A 565 89.25 -22.54 11.48
CA PRO A 565 88.31 -22.46 12.59
C PRO A 565 88.69 -23.43 13.72
N ILE A 566 88.82 -22.90 14.94
CA ILE A 566 89.20 -23.67 16.14
C ILE A 566 87.96 -24.24 16.84
N ARG A 567 86.88 -23.45 16.93
CA ARG A 567 85.67 -23.80 17.69
C ARG A 567 84.48 -22.95 17.27
N ALA A 568 83.26 -23.45 17.49
CA ALA A 568 82.02 -22.75 17.18
C ALA A 568 81.08 -22.71 18.39
N GLU A 569 80.21 -21.70 18.45
CA GLU A 569 79.21 -21.47 19.50
C GLU A 569 77.84 -21.12 18.90
N GLY A 570 76.77 -21.28 19.68
CA GLY A 570 75.38 -20.94 19.30
C GLY A 570 74.56 -22.11 18.73
N SER A 571 75.19 -23.04 18.01
CA SER A 571 74.64 -24.35 17.61
C SER A 571 75.79 -25.37 17.55
N PRO A 572 75.55 -26.68 17.78
CA PRO A 572 76.55 -27.71 17.47
C PRO A 572 77.02 -27.62 16.02
N ALA A 573 78.31 -27.80 15.76
CA ALA A 573 78.89 -27.70 14.41
C ALA A 573 79.99 -28.74 14.19
N GLU A 574 80.20 -29.09 12.93
CA GLU A 574 81.36 -29.85 12.46
C GLU A 574 82.42 -28.87 11.92
N LEU A 575 83.68 -29.12 12.27
CA LEU A 575 84.84 -28.32 11.87
C LEU A 575 85.60 -29.08 10.79
N VAL A 576 85.82 -28.43 9.66
CA VAL A 576 86.51 -28.96 8.47
C VAL A 576 87.54 -27.90 8.05
N PRO A 577 88.69 -28.25 7.45
CA PRO A 577 89.66 -27.24 7.02
C PRO A 577 89.01 -26.12 6.17
N GLY A 578 89.19 -24.88 6.59
CA GLY A 578 88.57 -23.67 6.03
C GLY A 578 87.05 -23.54 6.18
N GLN A 579 86.32 -24.45 6.85
CA GLN A 579 84.84 -24.43 6.91
C GLN A 579 84.25 -24.85 8.27
N VAL A 580 83.08 -24.28 8.58
CA VAL A 580 82.26 -24.64 9.75
C VAL A 580 80.85 -24.96 9.29
N LEU A 581 80.43 -26.21 9.46
CA LEU A 581 79.10 -26.68 9.11
C LEU A 581 78.28 -26.74 10.39
N PHE A 582 77.41 -25.74 10.63
CA PHE A 582 76.50 -25.79 11.77
C PHE A 582 75.41 -26.82 11.51
N ARG A 583 75.06 -27.58 12.56
CA ARG A 583 73.89 -28.45 12.53
C ARG A 583 72.63 -27.61 12.30
N ASP A 584 71.82 -28.09 11.37
CA ASP A 584 70.54 -27.54 10.94
C ASP A 584 69.73 -26.99 12.13
N LEU A 585 69.34 -25.72 12.04
CA LEU A 585 68.39 -25.12 12.97
C LEU A 585 67.00 -25.63 12.54
N PRO A 586 66.33 -26.49 13.34
CA PRO A 586 65.09 -27.12 12.89
C PRO A 586 63.95 -26.10 12.72
N ARG A 587 64.05 -24.96 13.41
CA ARG A 587 63.05 -23.89 13.38
C ARG A 587 63.67 -22.55 13.76
N VAL A 588 63.28 -21.48 13.05
CA VAL A 588 63.50 -20.09 13.44
C VAL A 588 62.16 -19.37 13.40
N GLU A 589 61.57 -19.11 14.58
CA GLU A 589 60.24 -18.52 14.73
C GLU A 589 60.14 -17.11 14.14
N ALA A 590 58.92 -16.66 13.87
CA ALA A 590 58.66 -15.28 13.42
C ALA A 590 59.20 -14.25 14.44
N GLY A 591 60.03 -13.31 13.97
CA GLY A 591 60.74 -12.32 14.80
C GLY A 591 61.95 -12.86 15.57
N GLN A 592 62.28 -14.16 15.47
CA GLN A 592 63.42 -14.73 16.17
C GLN A 592 64.75 -14.34 15.50
N GLN A 593 65.74 -14.06 16.35
CA GLN A 593 67.15 -13.93 15.97
C GLN A 593 67.95 -15.11 16.54
N VAL A 594 68.73 -15.77 15.68
CA VAL A 594 69.77 -16.72 16.06
C VAL A 594 71.13 -16.06 15.84
N VAL A 595 72.05 -16.27 16.79
CA VAL A 595 73.43 -15.77 16.72
C VAL A 595 74.36 -16.96 16.87
N LEU A 596 75.17 -17.19 15.85
CA LEU A 596 76.20 -18.23 15.79
C LEU A 596 77.56 -17.56 15.77
N ARG A 597 78.56 -18.17 16.40
CA ARG A 597 79.92 -17.62 16.45
C ARG A 597 80.93 -18.67 16.04
N ILE A 598 81.93 -18.23 15.29
CA ILE A 598 83.10 -19.03 14.94
C ILE A 598 84.31 -18.33 15.54
N VAL A 599 85.12 -19.07 16.28
CA VAL A 599 86.43 -18.62 16.71
C VAL A 599 87.46 -19.28 15.80
N ALA A 600 88.19 -18.44 15.07
CA ALA A 600 89.17 -18.85 14.07
C ALA A 600 90.49 -18.12 14.31
N LYS A 601 91.54 -18.60 13.63
CA LYS A 601 92.91 -18.12 13.80
C LYS A 601 93.59 -18.06 12.44
N ALA A 602 94.26 -16.95 12.16
CA ALA A 602 95.08 -16.81 10.97
C ALA A 602 96.43 -17.51 11.14
N GLU A 603 96.84 -18.25 10.11
CA GLU A 603 98.15 -18.88 9.97
C GLU A 603 99.11 -18.04 9.10
N SER A 604 98.56 -17.19 8.22
CA SER A 604 99.32 -16.25 7.38
C SER A 604 98.81 -14.81 7.52
N ALA A 605 99.64 -13.84 7.12
CA ALA A 605 99.28 -12.42 7.09
C ALA A 605 98.64 -12.05 5.74
N GLY A 606 97.61 -11.21 5.75
CA GLY A 606 96.88 -10.84 4.54
C GLY A 606 95.51 -10.25 4.79
N ASN A 607 94.74 -10.08 3.72
CA ASN A 607 93.31 -9.82 3.79
C ASN A 607 92.60 -11.17 3.58
N HIS A 608 91.96 -11.70 4.61
CA HIS A 608 91.26 -12.99 4.53
C HIS A 608 89.76 -12.72 4.53
N ARG A 609 89.05 -13.42 3.65
CA ARG A 609 87.61 -13.28 3.48
C ARG A 609 86.88 -14.34 4.29
N PHE A 610 85.87 -13.92 5.04
CA PHE A 610 84.88 -14.80 5.63
C PHE A 610 83.58 -14.72 4.83
N ARG A 611 82.98 -15.88 4.54
CA ARG A 611 81.70 -16.04 3.86
C ARG A 611 80.77 -16.85 4.75
N ALA A 612 79.58 -16.32 5.04
CA ALA A 612 78.47 -17.10 5.57
C ALA A 612 77.48 -17.41 4.44
N VAL A 613 77.00 -18.66 4.40
CA VAL A 613 75.90 -19.11 3.55
C VAL A 613 74.79 -19.66 4.44
N VAL A 614 73.54 -19.25 4.18
CA VAL A 614 72.34 -19.81 4.81
C VAL A 614 71.48 -20.42 3.72
N LYS A 615 71.00 -21.65 3.93
CA LYS A 615 69.98 -22.29 3.10
C LYS A 615 68.79 -22.69 3.97
N CYS A 616 67.57 -22.52 3.46
CA CYS A 616 66.33 -22.92 4.11
C CYS A 616 65.47 -23.68 3.10
N GLU A 617 64.75 -24.70 3.57
CA GLU A 617 63.88 -25.55 2.73
C GLU A 617 62.43 -25.02 2.69
N ASP A 618 61.95 -24.45 3.80
CA ASP A 618 60.62 -23.84 3.90
C ASP A 618 60.70 -22.49 4.62
N PRO A 619 60.70 -21.36 3.87
CA PRO A 619 60.71 -21.26 2.41
C PRO A 619 62.07 -21.61 1.79
N ASP A 620 62.05 -22.08 0.53
CA ASP A 620 63.26 -22.22 -0.30
C ASP A 620 63.96 -20.86 -0.40
N THR A 621 65.15 -20.75 0.20
CA THR A 621 65.88 -19.48 0.32
C THR A 621 67.37 -19.76 0.51
N GLU A 622 68.20 -19.18 -0.37
CA GLU A 622 69.66 -19.16 -0.23
C GLU A 622 70.17 -17.72 -0.06
N LEU A 623 70.87 -17.47 1.04
CA LEU A 623 71.47 -16.19 1.37
C LEU A 623 72.99 -16.35 1.46
N THR A 624 73.73 -15.34 1.05
CA THR A 624 75.19 -15.27 1.22
C THR A 624 75.57 -13.89 1.72
N ALA A 625 76.47 -13.83 2.69
CA ALA A 625 77.11 -12.60 3.16
C ALA A 625 78.62 -12.82 3.23
N GLU A 626 79.39 -11.81 2.86
CA GLU A 626 80.86 -11.83 2.83
C GLU A 626 81.42 -10.56 3.48
N ASP A 627 82.48 -10.71 4.27
CA ASP A 627 83.24 -9.61 4.86
C ASP A 627 84.74 -9.99 4.90
N MET A 628 85.62 -9.05 5.25
CA MET A 628 87.08 -9.19 5.04
C MET A 628 87.91 -8.63 6.19
N THR A 629 88.39 -9.53 7.06
CA THR A 629 89.34 -9.23 8.14
C THR A 629 90.78 -9.18 7.62
N ARG A 630 91.53 -8.14 8.03
CA ARG A 630 92.98 -8.03 7.75
C ARG A 630 93.81 -8.53 8.92
N PHE A 631 94.67 -9.51 8.66
CA PHE A 631 95.64 -10.03 9.62
C PHE A 631 97.06 -9.51 9.33
N PHE A 632 97.86 -9.32 10.39
CA PHE A 632 99.24 -8.84 10.31
C PHE A 632 100.15 -9.57 11.30
N GLY A 633 101.40 -9.78 10.91
CA GLY A 633 102.43 -10.47 11.70
C GLY A 633 103.65 -10.72 10.82
N ASP A 634 104.79 -11.02 11.45
CA ASP A 634 105.99 -11.41 10.72
C ASP A 634 105.81 -12.82 10.14
N GLU A 635 106.25 -13.03 8.90
CA GLU A 635 106.21 -14.36 8.27
C GLU A 635 107.09 -15.36 9.03
N PRO A 636 106.70 -16.65 9.12
CA PRO A 636 107.59 -17.70 9.56
C PRO A 636 108.80 -17.78 8.62
N VAL A 637 109.97 -17.34 9.09
CA VAL A 637 111.20 -17.29 8.28
C VAL A 637 111.51 -18.69 7.73
N GLU A 638 111.45 -18.85 6.41
CA GLU A 638 111.91 -20.07 5.74
C GLU A 638 113.38 -20.34 6.13
N THR A 639 113.61 -21.44 6.85
CA THR A 639 114.97 -21.94 7.06
C THR A 639 115.46 -22.57 5.75
N ALA A 640 115.92 -21.73 4.84
CA ALA A 640 116.37 -22.11 3.52
C ALA A 640 117.42 -23.23 3.57
N ARG A 641 117.06 -24.41 3.04
CA ARG A 641 117.99 -25.52 2.88
C ARG A 641 119.04 -25.18 1.83
N SER A 642 120.23 -24.79 2.27
CA SER A 642 121.36 -24.50 1.38
C SER A 642 121.76 -25.75 0.58
N GLY A 643 121.45 -25.76 -0.73
CA GLY A 643 121.82 -26.84 -1.63
C GLY A 643 123.33 -26.90 -1.87
N GLY A 644 124.00 -27.89 -1.28
CA GLY A 644 125.43 -28.14 -1.49
C GLY A 644 125.70 -28.76 -2.86
N ALA A 645 126.04 -27.94 -3.86
CA ALA A 645 126.38 -28.37 -5.21
C ALA A 645 127.91 -28.45 -5.43
N THR A 646 128.52 -29.59 -5.10
CA THR A 646 129.94 -29.86 -5.41
C THR A 646 130.10 -30.37 -6.85
N ARG A 647 131.12 -29.89 -7.57
CA ARG A 647 131.31 -30.15 -9.01
C ARG A 647 132.70 -30.73 -9.28
N ARG A 648 132.74 -32.06 -9.48
CA ARG A 648 133.93 -32.94 -9.50
C ARG A 648 134.57 -33.16 -8.13
#